data_AF-A0AAU8VGZ3-F1
#
_entry.id   AF-A0AAU8VGZ3-F1
#
_cell.length_a   1.000
_cell.length_b   1.000
_cell.length_c   1.000
_cell.angle_alpha   90.00
_cell.angle_beta   90.00
_cell.angle_gamma   90.00
#
_symmetry.space_group_name_H-M   'P 1'
#
loop_
_entity.id
_entity.type
_entity.pdbx_description
1 polymer ?
#
loop_
_entity_poly.entity_id
_entity_poly.type
_entity_poly.pdbx_seq_one_letter_code
_entity_poly.pdbx_strand_id
1 'polypeptide(L)'
;MFADFKFHNAKEGSSSGGLFHYLEKENQGRIIENQNLVLEGKEIDEGKDIEYFFNEDFNPYDLSDPNSKINVFEAIDKIDNNRGSKSFKDSNFYLLNIAPSQKELKHLEALAVAELESRGLFMDKVRDVPEALQFYNEQKDQLMKLQLKLYTGKVMDEYAVMMDREIYANQEGLPSNQERRKLKPIIEERYTMFLKEKGLPLEDSEKQYVDISSYRLKQDYPHGKLYTFYSEDIKKNISLFIPNSLHKVENDVLKIEEQYYADKYNAILDKEEEKRKIVVIEASSLNSQDNFTDYIKEEKICIKFHYDAFDKDLKLYFPIKDVEIKNGACHISESIYNKGLYEAKSQFLGKEFEAERKEFLEKALLDKGFNIEKIKNEKGEDIYKNPEKVPTKEEFKKLNIEASVKFNNFLVEKGYLPKQESFKISDWKSLRVIDAKIRAESEKARLLEIIDERLSEPKQIWVGNFAIKDISETGEISILSEFYENKIREFEAKENETKLVFDQYDEVENYIESYVKNSDSIVFTFNNSGLKKPLKFNIKHEDLFLSADGKYTIENDIFKHKYEKHLLDQAKKEFSKEFKVIKNEVNTEMLESKDFIKDKEIEKRFKNFLVDKGVLQEDSKDEKYLLAASVVETKNNSSLIAVKPDNREEEVRFWVNTDLITGKEEKGLLFRNEKEIGNLLDKALERDKERKEIVEIKFDSKEIETKDVKNEEGEPEKKNTYVFYKSENGLEDPIKFKISESELTEKEGKFFIEKYKLEHKEKNAIKYGISKQYGNVKDEIKNEVWKENGFDVSKRKLTGKDLMYYSKIETERIYKHTDKSVLRNRPILAEIEKLKSDKNPGKNENKIKNLTDQLERDKYSGEIIREGAKKGGLNYHVHTVVSRHDKTSLNPEDKISMSPKANQKDSIMMDGSKVGFDRTQFFEKMEQVFDKEFQYERPVQEHFKYRNTEVNVMKGKVESMVLGKVKSEIQKNLGLNELSNHSAVNINIPTKLPTSAKDVVGLVNLNNIKSQISELPIPTSIPKGKIDAIIKAINYVKKLVVDKGMQI
;
A
#
# COMPACT_ATOMS: atom_id res chain seq x y z
N MET A 1 23.79 2.63 38.17
CA MET A 1 22.78 2.96 37.13
C MET A 1 21.72 1.85 36.96
N PHE A 2 20.56 2.15 36.37
CA PHE A 2 19.61 1.15 35.86
C PHE A 2 19.28 1.45 34.39
N ALA A 3 19.29 0.43 33.54
CA ALA A 3 18.89 0.52 32.15
C ALA A 3 18.22 -0.76 31.69
N ASP A 4 17.19 -0.64 30.84
CA ASP A 4 16.50 -1.80 30.27
C ASP A 4 15.95 -1.52 28.88
N PHE A 5 15.95 -2.55 28.04
CA PHE A 5 15.30 -2.55 26.73
C PHE A 5 13.91 -3.18 26.84
N LYS A 6 12.89 -2.46 26.37
CA LYS A 6 11.53 -2.99 26.17
C LYS A 6 11.24 -3.09 24.69
N PHE A 7 10.90 -4.29 24.25
CA PHE A 7 10.60 -4.57 22.85
C PHE A 7 9.09 -4.54 22.63
N HIS A 8 8.67 -3.79 21.62
CA HIS A 8 7.26 -3.72 21.23
C HIS A 8 6.75 -5.06 20.68
N ASN A 9 5.51 -5.40 21.03
CA ASN A 9 4.80 -6.54 20.47
C ASN A 9 3.91 -6.06 19.32
N ALA A 10 4.35 -6.31 18.08
CA ALA A 10 3.63 -5.85 16.90
C ALA A 10 2.26 -6.51 16.67
N LYS A 11 1.92 -7.57 17.44
CA LYS A 11 0.56 -8.15 17.47
C LYS A 11 -0.45 -7.26 18.20
N GLU A 12 0.00 -6.41 19.12
CA GLU A 12 -0.85 -5.50 19.91
C GLU A 12 -1.04 -4.14 19.21
N GLY A 13 -0.34 -3.89 18.10
CA GLY A 13 -0.42 -2.69 17.27
C GLY A 13 0.86 -2.50 16.46
N SER A 14 0.80 -1.94 15.25
CA SER A 14 1.98 -1.74 14.39
C SER A 14 2.66 -0.38 14.57
N SER A 15 1.95 0.58 15.15
CA SER A 15 2.36 1.97 15.37
C SER A 15 3.02 2.19 16.73
N SER A 16 3.94 3.16 16.79
CA SER A 16 4.54 3.67 18.02
C SER A 16 3.64 4.63 18.81
N GLY A 17 2.49 5.02 18.25
CA GLY A 17 1.56 5.99 18.85
C GLY A 17 1.18 5.70 20.29
N GLY A 18 0.82 4.45 20.61
CA GLY A 18 0.47 4.06 21.98
C GLY A 18 1.60 4.28 22.99
N LEU A 19 2.86 4.04 22.57
CA LEU A 19 4.03 4.28 23.40
C LEU A 19 4.32 5.77 23.56
N PHE A 20 4.32 6.53 22.46
CA PHE A 20 4.58 7.97 22.47
C PHE A 20 3.55 8.75 23.27
N HIS A 21 2.25 8.44 23.12
CA HIS A 21 1.20 9.04 23.95
C HIS A 21 1.34 8.69 25.43
N TYR A 22 1.80 7.47 25.77
CA TYR A 22 2.09 7.11 27.16
C TYR A 22 3.21 7.96 27.78
N LEU A 23 4.21 8.36 26.98
CA LEU A 23 5.29 9.26 27.39
C LEU A 23 4.84 10.74 27.50
N GLU A 24 3.64 11.09 27.04
CA GLU A 24 3.06 12.44 27.21
C GLU A 24 2.37 12.64 28.57
N LYS A 25 2.29 11.61 29.42
CA LYS A 25 1.54 11.66 30.68
C LYS A 25 1.94 12.80 31.63
N GLU A 26 3.23 13.11 31.77
CA GLU A 26 3.69 14.22 32.64
C GLU A 26 3.27 15.59 32.09
N ASN A 27 3.33 15.78 30.77
CA ASN A 27 2.89 17.01 30.13
C ASN A 27 1.37 17.19 30.24
N GLN A 28 0.59 16.11 30.07
CA GLN A 28 -0.87 16.17 30.24
C GLN A 28 -1.26 16.63 31.65
N GLY A 29 -0.57 16.13 32.68
CA GLY A 29 -0.75 16.60 34.05
C GLY A 29 -0.50 18.10 34.19
N ARG A 30 0.64 18.58 33.64
CA ARG A 30 1.00 20.01 33.67
C ARG A 30 0.05 20.90 32.87
N ILE A 31 -0.47 20.42 31.74
CA ILE A 31 -1.48 21.15 30.94
C ILE A 31 -2.76 21.33 31.76
N ILE A 32 -3.21 20.30 32.48
CA ILE A 32 -4.40 20.38 33.34
C ILE A 32 -4.15 21.33 34.52
N GLU A 33 -2.98 21.25 35.16
CA GLU A 33 -2.58 22.19 36.22
C GLU A 33 -2.56 23.64 35.71
N ASN A 34 -2.00 23.87 34.53
CA ASN A 34 -2.00 25.18 33.88
C ASN A 34 -3.43 25.65 33.55
N GLN A 35 -4.29 24.79 33.00
CA GLN A 35 -5.69 25.14 32.74
C GLN A 35 -6.43 25.55 34.03
N ASN A 36 -6.19 24.85 35.14
CA ASN A 36 -6.76 25.21 36.44
C ASN A 36 -6.22 26.57 36.94
N LEU A 37 -4.94 26.85 36.76
CA LEU A 37 -4.34 28.15 37.13
C LEU A 37 -4.90 29.32 36.27
N VAL A 38 -5.19 29.09 34.98
CA VAL A 38 -5.87 30.08 34.12
C VAL A 38 -7.29 30.32 34.64
N LEU A 39 -8.03 29.26 35.00
CA LEU A 39 -9.37 29.37 35.58
C LEU A 39 -9.37 30.11 36.92
N GLU A 40 -8.28 30.04 37.68
CA GLU A 40 -8.03 30.83 38.90
C GLU A 40 -7.61 32.29 38.63
N GLY A 41 -7.51 32.71 37.37
CA GLY A 41 -7.19 34.09 36.98
C GLY A 41 -5.70 34.44 36.99
N LYS A 42 -4.81 33.44 36.97
CA LYS A 42 -3.34 33.65 36.88
C LYS A 42 -2.91 33.67 35.41
N GLU A 43 -2.05 34.64 35.04
CA GLU A 43 -1.39 34.64 33.73
C GLU A 43 -0.36 33.51 33.66
N ILE A 44 -0.38 32.73 32.57
CA ILE A 44 0.56 31.63 32.33
C ILE A 44 1.26 31.89 31.00
N ASP A 45 2.58 31.72 31.00
CA ASP A 45 3.42 31.80 29.81
C ASP A 45 3.25 30.49 29.01
N GLU A 46 2.64 30.54 27.82
CA GLU A 46 2.38 29.35 27.02
C GLU A 46 3.68 28.58 26.73
N GLY A 47 3.76 27.33 27.21
CA GLY A 47 4.85 26.40 26.88
C GLY A 47 6.06 26.39 27.83
N LYS A 48 6.06 27.15 28.93
CA LYS A 48 7.23 27.22 29.85
C LYS A 48 7.53 25.93 30.64
N ASP A 49 6.53 25.06 30.81
CA ASP A 49 6.62 23.87 31.67
C ASP A 49 6.49 22.52 30.96
N ILE A 50 6.39 22.52 29.63
CA ILE A 50 6.20 21.30 28.84
C ILE A 50 7.58 20.74 28.42
N GLU A 51 7.83 19.46 28.70
CA GLU A 51 9.03 18.78 28.21
C GLU A 51 8.74 18.19 26.82
N TYR A 52 9.48 18.63 25.80
CA TYR A 52 9.38 18.11 24.45
C TYR A 52 10.32 16.91 24.22
N PHE A 53 10.09 16.17 23.14
CA PHE A 53 11.05 15.16 22.70
C PHE A 53 12.28 15.83 22.09
N PHE A 54 13.43 15.16 22.22
CA PHE A 54 14.67 15.51 21.53
C PHE A 54 15.23 14.30 20.78
N ASN A 55 16.01 14.52 19.73
CA ASN A 55 16.58 13.45 18.89
C ASN A 55 18.12 13.50 18.85
N GLU A 56 18.72 12.67 17.98
CA GLU A 56 20.16 12.59 17.77
C GLU A 56 20.84 13.87 17.23
N ASP A 57 20.07 14.78 16.63
CA ASP A 57 20.57 16.04 16.07
C ASP A 57 20.44 17.20 17.07
N PHE A 58 20.10 16.91 18.34
CA PHE A 58 20.00 17.90 19.41
C PHE A 58 21.25 18.80 19.52
N ASN A 59 21.02 20.10 19.37
CA ASN A 59 22.05 21.12 19.53
C ASN A 59 21.91 21.83 20.89
N PRO A 60 22.80 21.54 21.86
CA PRO A 60 22.72 22.14 23.19
C PRO A 60 23.04 23.65 23.22
N TYR A 61 23.61 24.20 22.15
CA TYR A 61 23.98 25.62 22.06
C TYR A 61 22.85 26.51 21.50
N ASP A 62 21.72 25.93 21.08
CA ASP A 62 20.57 26.65 20.55
C ASP A 62 19.32 26.38 21.40
N LEU A 63 18.88 27.39 22.16
CA LEU A 63 17.68 27.33 23.01
C LEU A 63 16.36 27.20 22.22
N SER A 64 16.41 27.51 20.93
CA SER A 64 15.31 27.35 19.98
C SER A 64 15.46 26.12 19.09
N ASP A 65 16.43 25.24 19.36
CA ASP A 65 16.72 24.08 18.52
C ASP A 65 15.45 23.25 18.27
N PRO A 66 14.99 23.14 17.01
CA PRO A 66 13.81 22.34 16.67
C PRO A 66 14.00 20.86 17.05
N ASN A 67 15.25 20.36 17.05
CA ASN A 67 15.57 18.99 17.44
C ASN A 67 15.46 18.72 18.95
N SER A 68 15.16 19.76 19.74
CA SER A 68 14.86 19.69 21.17
C SER A 68 13.41 20.00 21.52
N LYS A 69 12.61 20.39 20.51
CA LYS A 69 11.20 20.84 20.62
C LYS A 69 10.27 19.99 19.74
N ILE A 70 10.56 18.69 19.68
CA ILE A 70 9.83 17.77 18.81
C ILE A 70 8.53 17.38 19.49
N ASN A 71 7.42 17.55 18.77
CA ASN A 71 6.10 17.16 19.26
C ASN A 71 5.87 15.65 19.10
N VAL A 72 4.88 15.13 19.84
CA VAL A 72 4.56 13.70 19.86
C VAL A 72 4.18 13.14 18.48
N PHE A 73 3.46 13.91 17.66
CA PHE A 73 2.99 13.46 16.34
C PHE A 73 4.14 13.33 15.34
N GLU A 74 5.06 14.29 15.36
CA GLU A 74 6.26 14.26 14.53
C GLU A 74 7.14 13.06 14.89
N ALA A 75 7.35 12.80 16.19
CA ALA A 75 8.14 11.66 16.64
C ALA A 75 7.51 10.31 16.23
N ILE A 76 6.17 10.19 16.33
CA ILE A 76 5.42 9.00 15.89
C ILE A 76 5.62 8.78 14.39
N ASP A 77 5.37 9.82 13.58
CA ASP A 77 5.45 9.73 12.12
C ASP A 77 6.85 9.30 11.66
N LYS A 78 7.90 9.93 12.22
CA LYS A 78 9.28 9.63 11.85
C LYS A 78 9.68 8.20 12.21
N ILE A 79 9.34 7.73 13.42
CA ILE A 79 9.65 6.35 13.86
C ILE A 79 8.84 5.31 13.08
N ASP A 80 7.56 5.57 12.84
CA ASP A 80 6.67 4.62 12.17
C ASP A 80 6.98 4.48 10.69
N ASN A 81 7.48 5.54 10.04
CA ASN A 81 7.85 5.50 8.63
C ASN A 81 9.27 4.92 8.38
N ASN A 82 10.13 4.86 9.40
CA ASN A 82 11.50 4.35 9.27
C ASN A 82 11.61 2.80 9.35
N ARG A 83 10.93 2.06 8.46
CA ARG A 83 10.71 0.59 8.60
C ARG A 83 11.65 -0.34 7.84
N GLY A 84 12.49 0.17 6.95
CA GLY A 84 13.25 -0.68 6.03
C GLY A 84 12.33 -1.58 5.20
N SER A 85 12.81 -2.77 4.81
CA SER A 85 12.02 -3.76 4.07
C SER A 85 11.09 -4.64 4.94
N LYS A 86 10.94 -4.33 6.24
CA LYS A 86 10.15 -5.15 7.18
C LYS A 86 8.65 -4.92 7.03
N SER A 87 7.88 -5.98 7.31
CA SER A 87 6.42 -5.94 7.26
C SER A 87 5.82 -5.10 8.40
N PHE A 88 4.57 -4.66 8.25
CA PHE A 88 3.83 -3.98 9.33
C PHE A 88 3.56 -4.87 10.56
N LYS A 89 3.66 -6.20 10.41
CA LYS A 89 3.47 -7.18 11.49
C LYS A 89 4.71 -7.36 12.36
N ASP A 90 5.83 -6.77 11.97
CA ASP A 90 7.08 -6.78 12.75
C ASP A 90 7.22 -5.47 13.53
N SER A 91 7.79 -5.55 14.74
CA SER A 91 8.09 -4.35 15.53
C SER A 91 9.19 -3.54 14.82
N ASN A 92 8.99 -2.23 14.66
CA ASN A 92 9.96 -1.33 14.04
C ASN A 92 10.80 -0.51 15.03
N PHE A 93 10.41 -0.49 16.29
CA PHE A 93 11.07 0.30 17.33
C PHE A 93 11.18 -0.50 18.63
N TYR A 94 11.98 0.01 19.55
CA TYR A 94 12.08 -0.47 20.93
C TYR A 94 12.38 0.71 21.84
N LEU A 95 12.09 0.54 23.13
CA LEU A 95 12.32 1.56 24.14
C LEU A 95 13.57 1.18 24.94
N LEU A 96 14.53 2.10 25.02
CA LEU A 96 15.62 2.09 25.97
C LEU A 96 15.26 3.01 27.14
N ASN A 97 15.20 2.48 28.36
CA ASN A 97 15.06 3.30 29.56
C ASN A 97 16.44 3.53 30.16
N ILE A 98 16.77 4.79 30.45
CA ILE A 98 18.01 5.19 31.11
C ILE A 98 17.64 5.84 32.44
N ALA A 99 18.02 5.21 33.54
CA ALA A 99 17.64 5.63 34.88
C ALA A 99 18.86 5.72 35.79
N PRO A 100 19.41 6.93 36.00
CA PRO A 100 20.40 7.13 37.05
C PRO A 100 19.80 6.78 38.42
N SER A 101 20.65 6.29 39.31
CA SER A 101 20.32 5.98 40.70
C SER A 101 20.19 7.27 41.52
N GLN A 102 19.61 7.16 42.71
CA GLN A 102 19.45 8.30 43.61
C GLN A 102 20.77 9.00 43.95
N LYS A 103 21.89 8.27 44.02
CA LYS A 103 23.21 8.87 44.28
C LYS A 103 23.76 9.58 43.03
N GLU A 104 23.61 8.96 41.86
CA GLU A 104 23.96 9.57 40.58
C GLU A 104 23.14 10.85 40.34
N LEU A 105 21.84 10.84 40.64
CA LEU A 105 20.98 12.03 40.52
C LEU A 105 21.36 13.15 41.49
N LYS A 106 21.71 12.81 42.73
CA LYS A 106 22.23 13.80 43.70
C LYS A 106 23.55 14.42 43.23
N HIS A 107 24.40 13.63 42.58
CA HIS A 107 25.64 14.13 41.98
C HIS A 107 25.35 15.13 40.84
N LEU A 108 24.43 14.80 39.93
CA LEU A 108 23.98 15.72 38.87
C LEU A 108 23.32 16.99 39.43
N GLU A 109 22.54 16.86 40.51
CA GLU A 109 21.96 18.01 41.21
C GLU A 109 23.06 18.91 41.80
N ALA A 110 24.08 18.34 42.45
CA ALA A 110 25.20 19.09 42.99
C ALA A 110 25.97 19.84 41.89
N LEU A 111 26.16 19.22 40.72
CA LEU A 111 26.77 19.87 39.55
C LEU A 111 25.90 21.03 39.03
N ALA A 112 24.58 20.84 38.95
CA ALA A 112 23.66 21.91 38.54
C ALA A 112 23.68 23.09 39.52
N VAL A 113 23.71 22.82 40.83
CA VAL A 113 23.79 23.86 41.87
C VAL A 113 25.11 24.62 41.75
N ALA A 114 26.24 23.93 41.63
CA ALA A 114 27.54 24.57 41.44
C ALA A 114 27.59 25.46 40.19
N GLU A 115 26.95 25.02 39.10
CA GLU A 115 26.83 25.81 37.86
C GLU A 115 25.99 27.07 38.07
N LEU A 116 24.83 26.97 38.74
CA LEU A 116 24.00 28.14 39.06
C LEU A 116 24.74 29.15 39.96
N GLU A 117 25.47 28.66 40.96
CA GLU A 117 26.30 29.49 41.83
C GLU A 117 27.40 30.22 41.04
N SER A 118 28.07 29.52 40.11
CA SER A 118 29.07 30.13 39.23
C SER A 118 28.49 31.25 38.35
N ARG A 119 27.22 31.12 37.97
CA ARG A 119 26.45 32.14 37.22
C ARG A 119 25.86 33.23 38.11
N GLY A 120 26.09 33.16 39.43
CA GLY A 120 25.70 34.17 40.42
C GLY A 120 24.32 33.97 41.04
N LEU A 121 23.70 32.79 40.87
CA LEU A 121 22.40 32.44 41.43
C LEU A 121 22.56 31.49 42.63
N PHE A 122 22.48 32.04 43.85
CA PHE A 122 22.74 31.31 45.09
C PHE A 122 21.45 30.96 45.83
N MET A 123 21.27 29.68 46.21
CA MET A 123 20.07 29.19 46.89
C MET A 123 19.74 29.96 48.17
N ASP A 124 20.75 30.20 49.02
CA ASP A 124 20.57 30.89 50.31
C ASP A 124 20.10 32.35 50.16
N LYS A 125 20.29 32.96 48.99
CA LYS A 125 19.86 34.35 48.71
C LYS A 125 18.45 34.44 48.13
N VAL A 126 17.91 33.35 47.62
CA VAL A 126 16.60 33.31 46.93
C VAL A 126 15.54 32.53 47.69
N ARG A 127 15.93 31.73 48.70
CA ARG A 127 15.04 30.85 49.46
C ARG A 127 13.83 31.54 50.10
N ASP A 128 14.02 32.77 50.58
CA ASP A 128 12.98 33.51 51.30
C ASP A 128 12.07 34.35 50.37
N VAL A 129 12.36 34.37 49.06
CA VAL A 129 11.57 35.07 48.05
C VAL A 129 10.91 34.04 47.13
N PRO A 130 9.59 33.78 47.27
CA PRO A 130 8.90 32.70 46.56
C PRO A 130 9.13 32.70 45.04
N GLU A 131 9.06 33.87 44.38
CA GLU A 131 9.25 33.99 42.94
C GLU A 131 10.70 33.73 42.52
N ALA A 132 11.68 34.12 43.33
CA ALA A 132 13.09 33.87 43.06
C ALA A 132 13.47 32.40 43.33
N LEU A 133 12.87 31.78 44.36
CA LEU A 133 13.00 30.36 44.63
C LEU A 133 12.37 29.51 43.52
N GLN A 134 11.21 29.92 43.01
CA GLN A 134 10.58 29.27 41.85
C GLN A 134 11.50 29.33 40.63
N PHE A 135 12.00 30.53 40.28
CA PHE A 135 12.95 30.69 39.18
C PHE A 135 14.21 29.86 39.38
N TYR A 136 14.80 29.84 40.57
CA TYR A 136 15.97 29.01 40.88
C TYR A 136 15.71 27.52 40.62
N ASN A 137 14.56 27.02 41.08
CA ASN A 137 14.19 25.62 40.89
C ASN A 137 13.96 25.28 39.41
N GLU A 138 13.35 26.19 38.63
CA GLU A 138 13.19 26.06 37.18
C GLU A 138 14.55 25.98 36.46
N GLN A 139 15.49 26.87 36.81
CA GLN A 139 16.84 26.86 36.22
C GLN A 139 17.61 25.59 36.60
N LYS A 140 17.47 25.12 37.84
CA LYS A 140 18.06 23.86 38.30
C LYS A 140 17.49 22.66 37.53
N ASP A 141 16.16 22.62 37.35
CA ASP A 141 15.47 21.58 36.58
C ASP A 141 15.95 21.55 35.12
N GLN A 142 16.06 22.71 34.48
CA GLN A 142 16.58 22.84 33.11
C GLN A 142 18.02 22.33 32.99
N LEU A 143 18.89 22.66 33.93
CA LEU A 143 20.27 22.14 33.96
C LEU A 143 20.32 20.64 34.20
N MET A 144 19.48 20.10 35.08
CA MET A 144 19.36 18.65 35.29
C MET A 144 18.91 17.94 34.01
N LYS A 145 17.92 18.48 33.31
CA LYS A 145 17.44 17.95 32.04
C LYS A 145 18.52 18.02 30.96
N LEU A 146 19.20 19.16 30.81
CA LEU A 146 20.27 19.34 29.84
C LEU A 146 21.42 18.34 30.05
N GLN A 147 21.85 18.13 31.29
CA GLN A 147 22.83 17.09 31.65
C GLN A 147 22.40 15.71 31.14
N LEU A 148 21.12 15.35 31.32
CA LEU A 148 20.58 14.07 30.87
C LEU A 148 20.42 13.97 29.35
N LYS A 149 20.08 15.07 28.65
CA LYS A 149 20.03 15.11 27.17
C LYS A 149 21.43 14.82 26.59
N LEU A 150 22.45 15.52 27.10
CA LEU A 150 23.84 15.32 26.69
C LEU A 150 24.33 13.90 26.99
N TYR A 151 24.01 13.38 28.19
CA TYR A 151 24.36 12.02 28.55
C TYR A 151 23.71 10.98 27.64
N THR A 152 22.43 11.18 27.29
CA THR A 152 21.70 10.32 26.36
C THR A 152 22.38 10.28 24.99
N GLY A 153 22.81 11.43 24.47
CA GLY A 153 23.58 11.49 23.23
C GLY A 153 24.85 10.62 23.27
N LYS A 154 25.64 10.72 24.36
CA LYS A 154 26.86 9.90 24.55
C LYS A 154 26.57 8.41 24.69
N VAL A 155 25.47 8.04 25.36
CA VAL A 155 25.03 6.65 25.45
C VAL A 155 24.65 6.10 24.06
N MET A 156 23.98 6.91 23.25
CA MET A 156 23.57 6.52 21.90
C MET A 156 24.75 6.50 20.91
N ASP A 157 25.79 7.30 21.11
CA ASP A 157 27.06 7.17 20.37
C ASP A 157 27.71 5.81 20.63
N GLU A 158 27.85 5.42 21.90
CA GLU A 158 28.42 4.12 22.26
C GLU A 158 27.53 2.96 21.77
N TYR A 159 26.21 3.15 21.78
CA TYR A 159 25.25 2.20 21.21
C TYR A 159 25.53 1.93 19.72
N ALA A 160 25.75 2.98 18.91
CA ALA A 160 26.07 2.86 17.50
C ALA A 160 27.42 2.16 17.28
N VAL A 161 28.45 2.53 18.05
CA VAL A 161 29.79 1.91 17.95
C VAL A 161 29.72 0.41 18.25
N MET A 162 28.97 0.01 19.29
CA MET A 162 28.81 -1.39 19.68
C MET A 162 28.02 -2.23 18.68
N MET A 163 27.24 -1.61 17.79
CA MET A 163 26.55 -2.33 16.70
C MET A 163 27.51 -2.81 15.62
N ASP A 164 28.66 -2.16 15.45
CA ASP A 164 29.71 -2.49 14.48
C ASP A 164 29.15 -2.72 13.05
N ARG A 165 28.33 -1.77 12.58
CA ARG A 165 27.72 -1.79 11.25
C ARG A 165 28.35 -0.76 10.32
N GLU A 166 28.33 -1.04 9.02
CA GLU A 166 28.81 -0.13 7.97
C GLU A 166 27.65 0.33 7.10
N ILE A 167 27.50 1.64 6.93
CA ILE A 167 26.51 2.28 6.05
C ILE A 167 27.21 2.91 4.84
N TYR A 168 26.47 3.17 3.76
CA TYR A 168 27.00 3.94 2.63
C TYR A 168 27.32 5.37 3.10
N ALA A 169 28.51 5.85 2.74
CA ALA A 169 28.98 7.16 3.17
C ALA A 169 28.24 8.31 2.46
N ASN A 170 27.87 8.10 1.19
CA ASN A 170 27.12 9.06 0.38
C ASN A 170 25.83 8.43 -0.17
N GLN A 171 24.74 8.64 0.54
CA GLN A 171 23.43 8.05 0.21
C GLN A 171 22.79 8.69 -1.03
N GLU A 172 23.06 9.97 -1.30
CA GLU A 172 22.60 10.66 -2.51
C GLU A 172 23.36 10.20 -3.76
N GLY A 173 24.57 9.65 -3.57
CA GLY A 173 25.39 9.06 -4.63
C GLY A 173 24.98 7.63 -5.03
N LEU A 174 23.92 7.07 -4.43
CA LEU A 174 23.42 5.72 -4.74
C LEU A 174 22.42 5.73 -5.90
N PRO A 175 22.26 4.60 -6.63
CA PRO A 175 21.30 4.51 -7.73
C PRO A 175 19.86 4.61 -7.25
N SER A 176 19.04 5.34 -8.01
CA SER A 176 17.59 5.42 -7.85
C SER A 176 16.89 4.09 -8.10
N ASN A 177 15.62 3.97 -7.70
CA ASN A 177 14.83 2.76 -7.95
C ASN A 177 14.72 2.38 -9.44
N GLN A 178 14.72 3.37 -10.34
CA GLN A 178 14.68 3.11 -11.78
C GLN A 178 16.03 2.59 -12.29
N GLU A 179 17.14 3.17 -11.83
CA GLU A 179 18.49 2.75 -12.20
C GLU A 179 18.81 1.36 -11.63
N ARG A 180 18.43 1.08 -10.39
CA ARG A 180 18.54 -0.26 -9.79
C ARG A 180 17.84 -1.33 -10.65
N ARG A 181 16.66 -1.02 -11.20
CA ARG A 181 15.93 -1.93 -12.09
C ARG A 181 16.68 -2.17 -13.41
N LYS A 182 17.34 -1.15 -13.95
CA LYS A 182 18.18 -1.27 -15.16
C LYS A 182 19.45 -2.08 -14.91
N LEU A 183 20.06 -1.94 -13.73
CA LEU A 183 21.32 -2.62 -13.37
C LEU A 183 21.11 -4.04 -12.84
N LYS A 184 19.92 -4.36 -12.31
CA LYS A 184 19.62 -5.68 -11.74
C LYS A 184 19.89 -6.84 -12.71
N PRO A 185 19.49 -6.80 -14.00
CA PRO A 185 19.82 -7.86 -14.95
C PRO A 185 21.32 -8.10 -15.08
N ILE A 186 22.12 -7.03 -15.13
CA ILE A 186 23.60 -7.10 -15.23
C ILE A 186 24.20 -7.76 -13.98
N ILE A 187 23.68 -7.41 -12.80
CA ILE A 187 24.11 -7.99 -11.52
C ILE A 187 23.78 -9.49 -11.47
N GLU A 188 22.57 -9.87 -11.85
CA GLU A 188 22.16 -11.29 -11.88
C GLU A 188 22.96 -12.09 -12.93
N GLU A 189 23.24 -11.50 -14.10
CA GLU A 189 24.07 -12.13 -15.13
C GLU A 189 25.50 -12.38 -14.64
N ARG A 190 26.16 -11.37 -14.07
CA ARG A 190 27.52 -11.53 -13.50
C ARG A 190 27.55 -12.52 -12.35
N TYR A 191 26.54 -12.49 -11.48
CA TYR A 191 26.42 -13.48 -10.40
C TYR A 191 26.23 -14.89 -10.94
N THR A 192 25.42 -15.07 -11.99
CA THR A 192 25.23 -16.36 -12.68
C THR A 192 26.53 -16.84 -13.32
N MET A 193 27.31 -15.94 -13.95
CA MET A 193 28.64 -16.27 -14.48
C MET A 193 29.60 -16.72 -13.38
N PHE A 194 29.62 -16.04 -12.24
CA PHE A 194 30.39 -16.45 -11.07
C PHE A 194 30.01 -17.85 -10.58
N LEU A 195 28.70 -18.13 -10.43
CA LEU A 195 28.22 -19.45 -10.03
C LEU A 195 28.67 -20.54 -11.02
N LYS A 196 28.58 -20.26 -12.32
CA LYS A 196 29.02 -21.17 -13.39
C LYS A 196 30.53 -21.42 -13.36
N GLU A 197 31.34 -20.38 -13.15
CA GLU A 197 32.80 -20.51 -13.04
C GLU A 197 33.21 -21.38 -11.85
N LYS A 198 32.51 -21.25 -10.72
CA LYS A 198 32.78 -22.05 -9.51
C LYS A 198 32.12 -23.43 -9.54
N GLY A 199 31.33 -23.76 -10.57
CA GLY A 199 30.65 -25.05 -10.68
C GLY A 199 29.50 -25.23 -9.68
N LEU A 200 28.92 -24.13 -9.19
CA LEU A 200 27.79 -24.12 -8.26
C LEU A 200 26.47 -24.29 -9.03
N PRO A 201 25.43 -24.88 -8.41
CA PRO A 201 24.13 -25.08 -9.05
C PRO A 201 23.48 -23.74 -9.43
N LEU A 202 23.05 -23.64 -10.69
CA LEU A 202 22.28 -22.52 -11.23
C LEU A 202 20.81 -22.67 -10.84
N GLU A 203 20.10 -21.57 -10.56
CA GLU A 203 18.64 -21.65 -10.36
C GLU A 203 17.96 -22.07 -11.68
N ASP A 204 17.14 -23.13 -11.67
CA ASP A 204 16.46 -23.70 -12.83
C ASP A 204 15.61 -22.67 -13.62
N SER A 205 15.98 -22.46 -14.89
CA SER A 205 15.16 -22.72 -16.11
C SER A 205 15.81 -22.04 -17.32
N GLU A 206 16.29 -22.82 -18.29
CA GLU A 206 16.37 -22.30 -19.66
C GLU A 206 14.93 -22.01 -20.12
N LYS A 207 14.53 -20.75 -20.05
CA LYS A 207 13.20 -20.32 -20.49
C LYS A 207 13.08 -20.54 -22.00
N GLN A 208 12.11 -21.33 -22.42
CA GLN A 208 11.71 -21.43 -23.83
C GLN A 208 10.88 -20.19 -24.21
N TYR A 209 10.98 -19.76 -25.47
CA TYR A 209 10.33 -18.54 -25.95
C TYR A 209 9.56 -18.78 -27.26
N VAL A 210 8.41 -18.12 -27.38
CA VAL A 210 7.58 -18.01 -28.58
C VAL A 210 7.90 -16.71 -29.29
N ASP A 211 8.14 -16.79 -30.60
CA ASP A 211 8.52 -15.68 -31.46
C ASP A 211 7.28 -15.06 -32.12
N ILE A 212 7.10 -13.74 -31.95
CA ILE A 212 6.03 -12.96 -32.57
C ILE A 212 6.64 -11.89 -33.48
N SER A 213 6.49 -12.08 -34.78
CA SER A 213 7.11 -11.22 -35.81
C SER A 213 6.35 -9.91 -36.08
N SER A 214 5.07 -9.82 -35.71
CA SER A 214 4.25 -8.62 -35.91
C SER A 214 3.52 -8.26 -34.62
N TYR A 215 4.00 -7.22 -33.93
CA TYR A 215 3.49 -6.79 -32.63
C TYR A 215 3.62 -5.27 -32.44
N ARG A 216 2.85 -4.72 -31.49
CA ARG A 216 2.85 -3.32 -31.10
C ARG A 216 2.91 -3.18 -29.59
N LEU A 217 3.78 -2.31 -29.08
CA LEU A 217 3.74 -1.90 -27.67
C LEU A 217 2.57 -0.91 -27.47
N LYS A 218 1.52 -1.35 -26.77
CA LYS A 218 0.34 -0.53 -26.45
C LYS A 218 0.57 0.37 -25.24
N GLN A 219 1.25 -0.15 -24.23
CA GLN A 219 1.57 0.60 -23.02
C GLN A 219 2.78 0.01 -22.30
N ASP A 220 3.65 0.88 -21.79
CA ASP A 220 4.81 0.51 -20.99
C ASP A 220 4.50 0.74 -19.50
N TYR A 221 4.68 -0.30 -18.69
CA TYR A 221 4.50 -0.23 -17.24
C TYR A 221 5.83 -0.53 -16.53
N PRO A 222 6.04 0.00 -15.31
CA PRO A 222 7.30 -0.21 -14.59
C PRO A 222 7.66 -1.68 -14.28
N HIS A 223 6.73 -2.61 -14.42
CA HIS A 223 6.86 -4.04 -14.11
C HIS A 223 6.58 -4.96 -15.31
N GLY A 224 6.29 -4.41 -16.49
CA GLY A 224 5.96 -5.19 -17.69
C GLY A 224 5.43 -4.32 -18.82
N LYS A 225 5.22 -4.92 -19.98
CA LYS A 225 4.78 -4.23 -21.18
C LYS A 225 3.50 -4.87 -21.72
N LEU A 226 2.55 -4.04 -22.16
CA LEU A 226 1.34 -4.49 -22.81
C LEU A 226 1.58 -4.50 -24.31
N TYR A 227 1.69 -5.69 -24.88
CA TYR A 227 1.85 -5.89 -26.32
C TYR A 227 0.50 -6.20 -26.97
N THR A 228 0.33 -5.78 -28.22
CA THR A 228 -0.81 -6.12 -29.06
C THR A 228 -0.30 -6.79 -30.33
N PHE A 229 -0.89 -7.90 -30.73
CA PHE A 229 -0.55 -8.60 -31.98
C PHE A 229 -1.78 -9.33 -32.52
N TYR A 230 -1.77 -9.61 -33.83
CA TYR A 230 -2.86 -10.28 -34.51
C TYR A 230 -2.83 -11.79 -34.24
N SER A 231 -3.98 -12.36 -33.86
CA SER A 231 -4.15 -13.80 -33.71
C SER A 231 -4.88 -14.35 -34.93
N GLU A 232 -4.26 -15.30 -35.61
CA GLU A 232 -4.89 -16.03 -36.73
C GLU A 232 -6.05 -16.93 -36.27
N ASP A 233 -5.95 -17.50 -35.07
CA ASP A 233 -6.95 -18.45 -34.53
C ASP A 233 -8.32 -17.79 -34.34
N ILE A 234 -8.36 -16.53 -33.89
CA ILE A 234 -9.61 -15.78 -33.67
C ILE A 234 -9.86 -14.68 -34.70
N LYS A 235 -8.90 -14.42 -35.60
CA LYS A 235 -8.90 -13.35 -36.62
C LYS A 235 -9.11 -11.96 -36.03
N LYS A 236 -8.51 -11.69 -34.87
CA LYS A 236 -8.62 -10.41 -34.14
C LYS A 236 -7.28 -10.02 -33.51
N ASN A 237 -7.09 -8.73 -33.27
CA ASN A 237 -5.96 -8.23 -32.47
C ASN A 237 -6.13 -8.54 -30.98
N ILE A 238 -5.16 -9.23 -30.39
CA ILE A 238 -5.14 -9.52 -28.94
C ILE A 238 -4.15 -8.64 -28.21
N SER A 239 -4.48 -8.25 -26.98
CA SER A 239 -3.58 -7.48 -26.10
C SER A 239 -3.16 -8.32 -24.90
N LEU A 240 -1.86 -8.52 -24.74
CA LEU A 240 -1.27 -9.33 -23.68
C LEU A 240 -0.26 -8.53 -22.86
N PHE A 241 -0.49 -8.44 -21.55
CA PHE A 241 0.48 -7.87 -20.61
C PHE A 241 1.57 -8.90 -20.33
N ILE A 242 2.83 -8.51 -20.42
CA ILE A 242 3.97 -9.41 -20.24
C ILE A 242 4.99 -8.77 -19.29
N PRO A 243 5.29 -9.41 -18.14
CA PRO A 243 6.33 -8.96 -17.22
C PRO A 243 7.69 -8.76 -17.90
N ASN A 244 8.49 -7.82 -17.39
CA ASN A 244 9.82 -7.53 -17.95
C ASN A 244 10.79 -8.72 -17.90
N SER A 245 10.54 -9.68 -16.99
CA SER A 245 11.34 -10.91 -16.85
C SER A 245 10.94 -12.05 -17.79
N LEU A 246 9.86 -11.87 -18.58
CA LEU A 246 9.24 -12.92 -19.39
C LEU A 246 9.16 -12.57 -20.88
N HIS A 247 9.74 -11.45 -21.31
CA HIS A 247 9.87 -11.14 -22.73
C HIS A 247 11.23 -10.53 -23.08
N LYS A 248 11.62 -10.64 -24.35
CA LYS A 248 12.75 -9.95 -24.94
C LYS A 248 12.43 -9.59 -26.40
N VAL A 249 13.04 -8.54 -26.91
CA VAL A 249 12.91 -8.14 -28.32
C VAL A 249 14.27 -8.33 -28.97
N GLU A 250 14.34 -9.20 -29.97
CA GLU A 250 15.55 -9.50 -30.73
C GLU A 250 15.22 -9.42 -32.22
N ASN A 251 15.97 -8.63 -33.00
CA ASN A 251 15.77 -8.47 -34.46
C ASN A 251 14.31 -8.16 -34.86
N ASP A 252 13.66 -7.23 -34.16
CA ASP A 252 12.25 -6.87 -34.37
C ASP A 252 11.24 -8.01 -34.19
N VAL A 253 11.65 -9.10 -33.51
CA VAL A 253 10.77 -10.20 -33.10
C VAL A 253 10.58 -10.14 -31.59
N LEU A 254 9.31 -10.12 -31.14
CA LEU A 254 8.96 -10.20 -29.73
C LEU A 254 8.99 -11.66 -29.29
N LYS A 255 9.91 -11.98 -28.39
CA LYS A 255 10.05 -13.30 -27.79
C LYS A 255 9.38 -13.33 -26.43
N ILE A 256 8.39 -14.19 -26.23
CA ILE A 256 7.61 -14.32 -24.99
C ILE A 256 7.86 -15.69 -24.39
N GLU A 257 8.08 -15.77 -23.08
CA GLU A 257 8.25 -17.06 -22.40
C GLU A 257 7.04 -17.99 -22.68
N GLU A 258 7.33 -19.22 -23.12
CA GLU A 258 6.37 -20.13 -23.74
C GLU A 258 5.23 -20.54 -22.80
N GLN A 259 5.56 -20.88 -21.55
CA GLN A 259 4.56 -21.31 -20.59
C GLN A 259 3.59 -20.17 -20.23
N TYR A 260 4.12 -18.95 -20.05
CA TYR A 260 3.32 -17.75 -19.85
C TYR A 260 2.45 -17.41 -21.07
N TYR A 261 3.00 -17.53 -22.28
CA TYR A 261 2.27 -17.28 -23.52
C TYR A 261 1.11 -18.26 -23.66
N ALA A 262 1.36 -19.56 -23.54
CA ALA A 262 0.35 -20.61 -23.68
C ALA A 262 -0.79 -20.44 -22.66
N ASP A 263 -0.45 -20.22 -21.38
CA ASP A 263 -1.43 -20.02 -20.31
C ASP A 263 -2.38 -18.84 -20.60
N LYS A 264 -1.82 -17.70 -21.03
CA LYS A 264 -2.60 -16.48 -21.24
C LYS A 264 -3.33 -16.47 -22.57
N TYR A 265 -2.72 -17.03 -23.62
CA TYR A 265 -3.31 -17.13 -24.94
C TYR A 265 -4.49 -18.10 -24.94
N ASN A 266 -4.35 -19.29 -24.34
CA ASN A 266 -5.45 -20.25 -24.22
C ASN A 266 -6.62 -19.68 -23.42
N ALA A 267 -6.37 -18.93 -22.35
CA ALA A 267 -7.43 -18.26 -21.60
C ALA A 267 -8.19 -17.18 -22.41
N ILE A 268 -7.56 -16.62 -23.45
CA ILE A 268 -8.22 -15.69 -24.40
C ILE A 268 -9.03 -16.51 -25.42
N LEU A 269 -8.47 -17.60 -25.96
CA LEU A 269 -9.17 -18.50 -26.88
C LEU A 269 -10.44 -19.07 -26.24
N ASP A 270 -10.35 -19.62 -25.02
CA ASP A 270 -11.49 -20.20 -24.30
C ASP A 270 -12.63 -19.18 -24.10
N LYS A 271 -12.28 -17.91 -23.85
CA LYS A 271 -13.26 -16.83 -23.68
C LYS A 271 -13.93 -16.47 -25.00
N GLU A 272 -13.18 -16.40 -26.10
CA GLU A 272 -13.73 -16.13 -27.43
C GLU A 272 -14.56 -17.30 -27.95
N GLU A 273 -14.16 -18.54 -27.70
CA GLU A 273 -14.99 -19.71 -27.99
C GLU A 273 -16.31 -19.67 -27.20
N GLU A 274 -16.26 -19.31 -25.91
CA GLU A 274 -17.47 -19.22 -25.07
C GLU A 274 -18.46 -18.15 -25.55
N LYS A 275 -17.96 -17.05 -26.13
CA LYS A 275 -18.80 -16.02 -26.76
C LYS A 275 -19.49 -16.55 -28.03
N ARG A 276 -18.74 -17.28 -28.87
CA ARG A 276 -19.23 -17.81 -30.16
C ARG A 276 -20.07 -19.08 -30.05
N LYS A 277 -20.22 -19.65 -28.84
CA LYS A 277 -21.09 -20.82 -28.62
C LYS A 277 -22.51 -20.51 -29.09
N ILE A 278 -23.07 -21.40 -29.90
CA ILE A 278 -24.49 -21.35 -30.26
C ILE A 278 -25.28 -21.92 -29.09
N VAL A 279 -26.22 -21.12 -28.56
CA VAL A 279 -27.10 -21.50 -27.45
C VAL A 279 -28.53 -21.66 -27.93
N VAL A 280 -29.25 -22.58 -27.29
CA VAL A 280 -30.69 -22.78 -27.51
C VAL A 280 -31.46 -21.73 -26.71
N ILE A 281 -32.41 -21.05 -27.36
CA ILE A 281 -33.27 -20.07 -26.69
C ILE A 281 -34.39 -20.81 -25.96
N GLU A 282 -34.29 -20.87 -24.64
CA GLU A 282 -35.31 -21.50 -23.78
C GLU A 282 -36.46 -20.54 -23.45
N ALA A 283 -37.32 -20.27 -24.44
CA ALA A 283 -38.50 -19.41 -24.27
C ALA A 283 -39.68 -19.84 -25.14
N SER A 284 -40.87 -19.34 -24.81
CA SER A 284 -42.01 -19.45 -25.74
C SER A 284 -41.87 -18.40 -26.85
N SER A 285 -42.05 -18.82 -28.10
CA SER A 285 -41.82 -18.00 -29.29
C SER A 285 -43.06 -17.89 -30.17
N LEU A 286 -43.31 -16.71 -30.72
CA LEU A 286 -44.38 -16.47 -31.71
C LEU A 286 -43.88 -15.54 -32.82
N ASN A 287 -44.21 -15.84 -34.08
CA ASN A 287 -43.89 -14.95 -35.20
C ASN A 287 -44.63 -13.61 -35.06
N SER A 288 -43.95 -12.51 -35.38
CA SER A 288 -44.48 -11.14 -35.35
C SER A 288 -43.86 -10.30 -36.47
N GLN A 289 -44.66 -9.38 -36.98
CA GLN A 289 -44.24 -8.34 -37.94
C GLN A 289 -44.30 -6.93 -37.32
N ASP A 290 -44.38 -6.85 -36.00
CA ASP A 290 -44.50 -5.58 -35.28
C ASP A 290 -43.22 -4.75 -35.41
N ASN A 291 -43.36 -3.45 -35.21
CA ASN A 291 -42.21 -2.57 -35.04
C ASN A 291 -41.60 -2.79 -33.64
N PHE A 292 -40.27 -2.91 -33.56
CA PHE A 292 -39.59 -3.11 -32.28
C PHE A 292 -38.24 -2.40 -32.24
N THR A 293 -37.75 -2.19 -31.02
CA THR A 293 -36.37 -1.75 -30.76
C THR A 293 -35.48 -2.98 -30.68
N ASP A 294 -34.38 -2.99 -31.42
CA ASP A 294 -33.35 -4.02 -31.38
C ASP A 294 -32.02 -3.44 -30.87
N TYR A 295 -31.23 -4.28 -30.21
CA TYR A 295 -29.90 -3.94 -29.71
C TYR A 295 -28.84 -4.66 -30.55
N ILE A 296 -28.32 -3.96 -31.55
CA ILE A 296 -27.42 -4.54 -32.56
C ILE A 296 -25.97 -4.35 -32.13
N LYS A 297 -25.18 -5.43 -32.22
CA LYS A 297 -23.72 -5.40 -32.06
C LYS A 297 -23.10 -4.81 -33.33
N GLU A 298 -22.38 -3.72 -33.18
CA GLU A 298 -21.64 -3.05 -34.25
C GLU A 298 -20.14 -3.12 -33.95
N GLU A 299 -19.42 -3.94 -34.74
CA GLU A 299 -17.96 -4.00 -34.70
C GLU A 299 -17.37 -2.87 -35.58
N LYS A 300 -16.40 -2.14 -35.03
CA LYS A 300 -15.72 -1.02 -35.69
C LYS A 300 -14.22 -1.16 -35.63
N ILE A 301 -13.57 -0.64 -36.67
CA ILE A 301 -12.14 -0.42 -36.75
C ILE A 301 -11.84 1.03 -36.37
N CYS A 302 -10.92 1.21 -35.44
CA CYS A 302 -10.46 2.51 -34.96
C CYS A 302 -9.04 2.79 -35.48
N ILE A 303 -8.90 3.84 -36.28
CA ILE A 303 -7.61 4.31 -36.80
C ILE A 303 -7.26 5.65 -36.13
N LYS A 304 -6.00 5.81 -35.75
CA LYS A 304 -5.50 7.07 -35.19
C LYS A 304 -4.95 7.94 -36.31
N PHE A 305 -5.39 9.19 -36.36
CA PHE A 305 -4.89 10.21 -37.29
C PHE A 305 -4.31 11.37 -36.50
N HIS A 306 -3.04 11.70 -36.72
CA HIS A 306 -2.42 12.87 -36.10
C HIS A 306 -2.81 14.15 -36.87
N TYR A 307 -3.38 15.13 -36.18
CA TYR A 307 -3.81 16.38 -36.77
C TYR A 307 -2.79 17.49 -36.48
N ASP A 308 -1.84 17.67 -37.41
CA ASP A 308 -0.70 18.59 -37.29
C ASP A 308 -1.08 20.02 -36.84
N ALA A 309 -2.18 20.55 -37.37
CA ALA A 309 -2.61 21.93 -37.10
C ALA A 309 -2.94 22.21 -35.61
N PHE A 310 -3.24 21.16 -34.84
CA PHE A 310 -3.61 21.25 -33.43
C PHE A 310 -2.76 20.33 -32.53
N ASP A 311 -1.71 19.70 -33.08
CA ASP A 311 -0.87 18.70 -32.40
C ASP A 311 -1.71 17.67 -31.63
N LYS A 312 -2.69 17.07 -32.32
CA LYS A 312 -3.71 16.22 -31.69
C LYS A 312 -4.02 14.95 -32.45
N ASP A 313 -3.99 13.82 -31.74
CA ASP A 313 -4.46 12.53 -32.28
C ASP A 313 -5.99 12.43 -32.24
N LEU A 314 -6.59 12.29 -33.42
CA LEU A 314 -8.00 12.00 -33.63
C LEU A 314 -8.21 10.50 -33.82
N LYS A 315 -9.33 9.98 -33.31
CA LYS A 315 -9.76 8.59 -33.51
C LYS A 315 -10.85 8.54 -34.58
N LEU A 316 -10.58 7.80 -35.65
CA LEU A 316 -11.49 7.57 -36.77
C LEU A 316 -12.12 6.18 -36.59
N TYR A 317 -13.45 6.10 -36.55
CA TYR A 317 -14.17 4.86 -36.35
C TYR A 317 -14.90 4.45 -37.63
N PHE A 318 -14.60 3.25 -38.14
CA PHE A 318 -15.16 2.71 -39.37
C PHE A 318 -15.90 1.39 -39.07
N PRO A 319 -17.16 1.21 -39.49
CA PRO A 319 -17.84 -0.09 -39.36
C PRO A 319 -17.05 -1.20 -40.05
N ILE A 320 -16.95 -2.40 -39.44
CA ILE A 320 -16.16 -3.50 -40.00
C ILE A 320 -16.66 -3.93 -41.39
N LYS A 321 -17.96 -3.78 -41.65
CA LYS A 321 -18.59 -4.04 -42.96
C LYS A 321 -18.08 -3.13 -44.08
N ASP A 322 -17.52 -1.98 -43.75
CA ASP A 322 -17.01 -0.98 -44.69
C ASP A 322 -15.48 -1.10 -44.88
N VAL A 323 -14.87 -2.17 -44.33
CA VAL A 323 -13.42 -2.38 -44.27
C VAL A 323 -13.07 -3.82 -44.68
N GLU A 324 -11.95 -4.00 -45.36
CA GLU A 324 -11.40 -5.34 -45.66
C GLU A 324 -10.13 -5.61 -44.83
N ILE A 325 -10.06 -6.72 -44.10
CA ILE A 325 -8.85 -7.15 -43.39
C ILE A 325 -8.16 -8.25 -44.20
N LYS A 326 -6.91 -8.01 -44.63
CA LYS A 326 -6.08 -8.98 -45.37
C LYS A 326 -4.70 -9.05 -44.72
N ASN A 327 -4.27 -10.25 -44.34
CA ASN A 327 -2.97 -10.51 -43.71
C ASN A 327 -2.67 -9.59 -42.50
N GLY A 328 -3.69 -9.29 -41.68
CA GLY A 328 -3.57 -8.40 -40.51
C GLY A 328 -3.52 -6.91 -40.83
N ALA A 329 -3.57 -6.49 -42.11
CA ALA A 329 -3.68 -5.09 -42.52
C ALA A 329 -5.13 -4.72 -42.87
N CYS A 330 -5.52 -3.52 -42.48
CA CYS A 330 -6.84 -2.95 -42.71
C CYS A 330 -6.85 -2.13 -44.02
N HIS A 331 -7.75 -2.48 -44.93
CA HIS A 331 -7.94 -1.81 -46.21
C HIS A 331 -9.24 -1.01 -46.20
N ILE A 332 -9.15 0.31 -46.36
CA ILE A 332 -10.30 1.22 -46.37
C ILE A 332 -10.31 2.02 -47.66
N SER A 333 -11.45 2.11 -48.32
CA SER A 333 -11.64 3.00 -49.47
C SER A 333 -11.36 4.46 -49.11
N GLU A 334 -10.65 5.17 -49.97
CA GLU A 334 -10.20 6.54 -49.72
C GLU A 334 -11.35 7.53 -49.38
N SER A 335 -12.51 7.42 -50.03
CA SER A 335 -13.70 8.23 -49.76
C SER A 335 -14.30 7.97 -48.39
N ILE A 336 -14.34 6.71 -47.95
CA ILE A 336 -14.82 6.31 -46.63
C ILE A 336 -13.87 6.88 -45.58
N TYR A 337 -12.56 6.75 -45.79
CA TYR A 337 -11.54 7.32 -44.92
C TYR A 337 -11.66 8.84 -44.83
N ASN A 338 -11.72 9.54 -45.96
CA ASN A 338 -11.83 11.00 -46.02
C ASN A 338 -13.11 11.53 -45.39
N LYS A 339 -14.22 10.80 -45.53
CA LYS A 339 -15.48 11.11 -44.84
C LYS A 339 -15.33 10.95 -43.33
N GLY A 340 -14.77 9.84 -42.85
CA GLY A 340 -14.50 9.62 -41.43
C GLY A 340 -13.55 10.67 -40.84
N LEU A 341 -12.52 11.06 -41.60
CA LEU A 341 -11.58 12.12 -41.24
C LEU A 341 -12.28 13.48 -41.13
N TYR A 342 -13.15 13.82 -42.10
CA TYR A 342 -13.93 15.04 -42.06
C TYR A 342 -14.85 15.09 -40.83
N GLU A 343 -15.55 13.99 -40.54
CA GLU A 343 -16.44 13.88 -39.38
C GLU A 343 -15.67 14.02 -38.06
N ALA A 344 -14.52 13.35 -37.92
CA ALA A 344 -13.68 13.46 -36.74
C ALA A 344 -13.10 14.87 -36.55
N LYS A 345 -12.61 15.51 -37.62
CA LYS A 345 -12.17 16.91 -37.58
C LYS A 345 -13.31 17.85 -37.21
N SER A 346 -14.48 17.69 -37.81
CA SER A 346 -15.66 18.51 -37.52
C SER A 346 -16.10 18.37 -36.06
N GLN A 347 -16.11 17.15 -35.51
CA GLN A 347 -16.43 16.92 -34.09
C GLN A 347 -15.41 17.53 -33.14
N PHE A 348 -14.11 17.43 -33.46
CA PHE A 348 -13.04 18.05 -32.68
C PHE A 348 -13.15 19.57 -32.70
N LEU A 349 -13.24 20.17 -33.90
CA LEU A 349 -13.35 21.62 -34.09
C LEU A 349 -14.64 22.18 -33.47
N GLY A 350 -15.74 21.42 -33.48
CA GLY A 350 -16.99 21.81 -32.83
C GLY A 350 -16.88 21.90 -31.30
N LYS A 351 -15.92 21.21 -30.69
CA LYS A 351 -15.59 21.33 -29.25
C LYS A 351 -14.56 22.42 -29.00
N GLU A 352 -13.54 22.51 -29.85
CA GLU A 352 -12.48 23.51 -29.72
C GLU A 352 -13.03 24.94 -29.85
N PHE A 353 -13.93 25.15 -30.82
CA PHE A 353 -14.61 26.42 -31.08
C PHE A 353 -16.04 26.43 -30.55
N GLU A 354 -16.28 25.86 -29.37
CA GLU A 354 -17.62 25.78 -28.78
C GLU A 354 -18.20 27.17 -28.51
N ALA A 355 -17.37 28.15 -28.12
CA ALA A 355 -17.78 29.52 -27.85
C ALA A 355 -18.30 30.20 -29.13
N GLU A 356 -17.54 30.14 -30.21
CA GLU A 356 -17.89 30.70 -31.52
C GLU A 356 -19.13 29.99 -32.09
N ARG A 357 -19.24 28.68 -31.91
CA ARG A 357 -20.43 27.91 -32.29
C ARG A 357 -21.67 28.38 -31.52
N LYS A 358 -21.54 28.72 -30.23
CA LYS A 358 -22.62 29.31 -29.43
C LYS A 358 -22.97 30.71 -29.92
N GLU A 359 -21.99 31.54 -30.26
CA GLU A 359 -22.24 32.88 -30.82
C GLU A 359 -23.05 32.83 -32.12
N PHE A 360 -22.77 31.88 -33.03
CA PHE A 360 -23.57 31.69 -34.23
C PHE A 360 -25.03 31.32 -33.92
N LEU A 361 -25.26 30.49 -32.89
CA LEU A 361 -26.60 30.10 -32.46
C LEU A 361 -27.33 31.26 -31.75
N GLU A 362 -26.65 31.97 -30.87
CA GLU A 362 -27.19 33.14 -30.17
C GLU A 362 -27.55 34.26 -31.14
N LYS A 363 -26.71 34.52 -32.14
CA LYS A 363 -26.99 35.47 -33.21
C LYS A 363 -28.20 35.04 -34.04
N ALA A 364 -28.29 33.76 -34.41
CA ALA A 364 -29.46 33.24 -35.15
C ALA A 364 -30.75 33.32 -34.33
N LEU A 365 -30.69 33.11 -33.01
CA LEU A 365 -31.82 33.28 -32.09
C LEU A 365 -32.24 34.75 -31.98
N LEU A 366 -31.26 35.67 -31.84
CA LEU A 366 -31.49 37.10 -31.72
C LEU A 366 -32.08 37.71 -33.00
N ASP A 367 -31.56 37.32 -34.17
CA ASP A 367 -32.04 37.76 -35.50
C ASP A 367 -33.52 37.37 -35.72
N LYS A 368 -34.02 36.36 -35.01
CA LYS A 368 -35.42 35.91 -35.03
C LYS A 368 -36.24 36.36 -33.81
N GLY A 369 -35.66 37.15 -32.90
CA GLY A 369 -36.35 37.71 -31.74
C GLY A 369 -36.51 36.79 -30.53
N PHE A 370 -35.81 35.65 -30.49
CA PHE A 370 -35.87 34.69 -29.38
C PHE A 370 -34.87 35.02 -28.26
N ASN A 371 -35.19 34.65 -27.02
CA ASN A 371 -34.32 34.80 -25.85
C ASN A 371 -34.41 33.55 -24.94
N ILE A 372 -33.25 32.92 -24.70
CA ILE A 372 -33.12 31.66 -23.95
C ILE A 372 -32.34 31.83 -22.62
N GLU A 373 -32.19 33.06 -22.11
CA GLU A 373 -31.58 33.32 -20.80
C GLU A 373 -32.32 32.57 -19.68
N LYS A 374 -31.58 31.95 -18.77
CA LYS A 374 -32.12 31.27 -17.58
C LYS A 374 -31.72 31.99 -16.29
N ILE A 375 -32.63 32.01 -15.32
CA ILE A 375 -32.46 32.50 -13.94
C ILE A 375 -32.72 31.34 -12.96
N LYS A 376 -32.14 31.38 -11.76
CA LYS A 376 -32.41 30.36 -10.73
C LYS A 376 -33.67 30.68 -9.95
N ASN A 377 -34.54 29.70 -9.77
CA ASN A 377 -35.68 29.80 -8.87
C ASN A 377 -35.27 29.56 -7.41
N GLU A 378 -36.21 29.74 -6.47
CA GLU A 378 -35.98 29.57 -5.01
C GLU A 378 -35.53 28.15 -4.60
N LYS A 379 -35.66 27.15 -5.49
CA LYS A 379 -35.19 25.77 -5.31
C LYS A 379 -33.83 25.51 -5.96
N GLY A 380 -33.20 26.53 -6.54
CA GLY A 380 -31.93 26.42 -7.25
C GLY A 380 -32.03 25.86 -8.68
N GLU A 381 -33.25 25.75 -9.23
CA GLU A 381 -33.49 25.22 -10.59
C GLU A 381 -33.46 26.35 -11.63
N ASP A 382 -32.84 26.11 -12.78
CA ASP A 382 -32.76 27.08 -13.88
C ASP A 382 -34.09 27.18 -14.64
N ILE A 383 -34.76 28.33 -14.55
CA ILE A 383 -35.99 28.68 -15.30
C ILE A 383 -35.69 29.76 -16.35
N TYR A 384 -36.37 29.75 -17.50
CA TYR A 384 -36.17 30.79 -18.52
C TYR A 384 -36.68 32.15 -18.02
N LYS A 385 -35.87 33.20 -18.19
CA LYS A 385 -36.20 34.58 -17.81
C LYS A 385 -37.40 35.12 -18.59
N ASN A 386 -37.52 34.73 -19.87
CA ASN A 386 -38.63 35.09 -20.75
C ASN A 386 -39.21 33.83 -21.42
N PRO A 387 -40.06 33.05 -20.72
CA PRO A 387 -40.61 31.80 -21.26
C PRO A 387 -41.33 31.95 -22.60
N GLU A 388 -41.98 33.11 -22.82
CA GLU A 388 -42.71 33.42 -24.06
C GLU A 388 -41.79 33.71 -25.27
N LYS A 389 -40.51 33.98 -25.02
CA LYS A 389 -39.51 34.23 -26.07
C LYS A 389 -38.60 33.02 -26.32
N VAL A 390 -38.95 31.85 -25.77
CA VAL A 390 -38.22 30.60 -26.02
C VAL A 390 -38.74 29.98 -27.32
N PRO A 391 -37.88 29.61 -28.28
CA PRO A 391 -38.32 29.00 -29.54
C PRO A 391 -38.93 27.63 -29.29
N THR A 392 -39.91 27.25 -30.13
CA THR A 392 -40.43 25.89 -30.13
C THR A 392 -39.34 24.89 -30.53
N LYS A 393 -39.55 23.60 -30.23
CA LYS A 393 -38.59 22.53 -30.56
C LYS A 393 -38.24 22.49 -32.05
N GLU A 394 -39.19 22.77 -32.93
CA GLU A 394 -38.97 22.78 -34.39
C GLU A 394 -38.23 24.03 -34.87
N GLU A 395 -38.54 25.20 -34.31
CA GLU A 395 -37.85 26.46 -34.61
C GLU A 395 -36.40 26.42 -34.14
N PHE A 396 -36.17 25.94 -32.91
CA PHE A 396 -34.82 25.75 -32.39
C PHE A 396 -34.01 24.78 -33.25
N LYS A 397 -34.64 23.70 -33.74
CA LYS A 397 -33.98 22.76 -34.66
C LYS A 397 -33.58 23.44 -35.97
N LYS A 398 -34.44 24.27 -36.57
CA LYS A 398 -34.13 25.02 -37.80
C LYS A 398 -32.99 26.02 -37.58
N LEU A 399 -33.00 26.76 -36.47
CA LEU A 399 -31.97 27.74 -36.15
C LEU A 399 -30.62 27.09 -35.83
N ASN A 400 -30.64 25.93 -35.16
CA ASN A 400 -29.43 25.16 -34.90
C ASN A 400 -28.80 24.61 -36.20
N ILE A 401 -29.62 24.24 -37.18
CA ILE A 401 -29.14 23.87 -38.52
C ILE A 401 -28.49 25.08 -39.20
N GLU A 402 -29.16 26.24 -39.19
CA GLU A 402 -28.63 27.48 -39.79
C GLU A 402 -27.30 27.91 -39.15
N ALA A 403 -27.24 27.89 -37.82
CA ALA A 403 -26.02 28.18 -37.06
C ALA A 403 -24.89 27.19 -37.38
N SER A 404 -25.21 25.89 -37.49
CA SER A 404 -24.23 24.86 -37.85
C SER A 404 -23.69 25.03 -39.28
N VAL A 405 -24.53 25.45 -40.23
CA VAL A 405 -24.09 25.77 -41.61
C VAL A 405 -23.16 26.98 -41.62
N LYS A 406 -23.52 28.07 -40.91
CA LYS A 406 -22.68 29.26 -40.78
C LYS A 406 -21.34 28.94 -40.11
N PHE A 407 -21.36 28.13 -39.06
CA PHE A 407 -20.15 27.66 -38.36
C PHE A 407 -19.25 26.80 -39.26
N ASN A 408 -19.80 25.86 -40.03
CA ASN A 408 -19.02 25.06 -40.96
C ASN A 408 -18.38 25.91 -42.07
N ASN A 409 -19.10 26.92 -42.59
CA ASN A 409 -18.53 27.86 -43.57
C ASN A 409 -17.37 28.66 -42.96
N PHE A 410 -17.50 29.11 -41.70
CA PHE A 410 -16.40 29.75 -40.98
C PHE A 410 -15.16 28.84 -40.86
N LEU A 411 -15.35 27.56 -40.54
CA LEU A 411 -14.23 26.60 -40.47
C LEU A 411 -13.56 26.40 -41.83
N VAL A 412 -14.33 26.41 -42.93
CA VAL A 412 -13.79 26.32 -44.30
C VAL A 412 -13.03 27.59 -44.68
N GLU A 413 -13.57 28.78 -44.40
CA GLU A 413 -12.91 30.07 -44.67
C GLU A 413 -11.58 30.23 -43.94
N LYS A 414 -11.48 29.67 -42.72
CA LYS A 414 -10.25 29.66 -41.92
C LYS A 414 -9.27 28.54 -42.31
N GLY A 415 -9.64 27.66 -43.24
CA GLY A 415 -8.79 26.55 -43.70
C GLY A 415 -8.74 25.35 -42.75
N TYR A 416 -9.60 25.29 -41.73
CA TYR A 416 -9.65 24.18 -40.76
C TYR A 416 -10.41 22.95 -41.29
N LEU A 417 -11.31 23.14 -42.26
CA LEU A 417 -12.02 22.05 -42.94
C LEU A 417 -11.93 22.25 -44.46
N PRO A 418 -11.78 21.17 -45.25
CA PRO A 418 -11.85 21.26 -46.69
C PRO A 418 -13.27 21.65 -47.14
N LYS A 419 -13.35 22.48 -48.17
CA LYS A 419 -14.63 22.84 -48.78
C LYS A 419 -15.26 21.60 -49.42
N GLN A 420 -16.43 21.19 -48.96
CA GLN A 420 -17.20 20.14 -49.64
C GLN A 420 -17.79 20.70 -50.93
N GLU A 421 -17.56 20.01 -52.05
CA GLU A 421 -18.22 20.32 -53.31
C GLU A 421 -19.72 20.04 -53.15
N SER A 422 -20.53 21.08 -53.22
CA SER A 422 -21.98 20.93 -53.21
C SER A 422 -22.47 20.77 -54.64
N PHE A 423 -23.06 19.63 -54.94
CA PHE A 423 -23.79 19.46 -56.19
C PHE A 423 -25.00 20.40 -56.19
N LYS A 424 -25.06 21.30 -57.19
CA LYS A 424 -26.20 22.19 -57.42
C LYS A 424 -26.71 21.94 -58.82
N ILE A 425 -28.03 21.84 -58.92
CA ILE A 425 -28.70 21.75 -60.21
C ILE A 425 -28.81 23.18 -60.76
N SER A 426 -28.08 23.47 -61.83
CA SER A 426 -28.12 24.73 -62.57
C SER A 426 -29.34 24.80 -63.48
N ASP A 427 -29.64 23.71 -64.18
CA ASP A 427 -30.78 23.62 -65.09
C ASP A 427 -31.83 22.60 -64.61
N TRP A 428 -32.87 23.14 -63.95
CA TRP A 428 -34.00 22.35 -63.45
C TRP A 428 -34.97 21.88 -64.55
N LYS A 429 -34.76 22.29 -65.80
CA LYS A 429 -35.58 21.89 -66.95
C LYS A 429 -34.91 20.82 -67.81
N SER A 430 -33.61 20.60 -67.65
CA SER A 430 -32.88 19.55 -68.38
C SER A 430 -33.24 18.17 -67.85
N LEU A 431 -33.82 17.33 -68.70
CA LEU A 431 -34.28 15.99 -68.38
C LEU A 431 -33.62 14.96 -69.28
N ARG A 432 -33.27 13.82 -68.70
CA ARG A 432 -32.76 12.64 -69.39
C ARG A 432 -33.69 11.47 -69.10
N VAL A 433 -34.01 10.72 -70.14
CA VAL A 433 -34.76 9.47 -70.03
C VAL A 433 -33.75 8.35 -69.75
N ILE A 434 -34.01 7.58 -68.70
CA ILE A 434 -33.15 6.47 -68.26
C ILE A 434 -33.96 5.19 -68.15
N ASP A 435 -33.32 4.05 -68.37
CA ASP A 435 -33.90 2.74 -68.10
C ASP A 435 -33.56 2.32 -66.66
N ALA A 436 -34.57 2.23 -65.80
CA ALA A 436 -34.38 1.92 -64.39
C ALA A 436 -35.62 1.24 -63.77
N LYS A 437 -35.39 0.25 -62.89
CA LYS A 437 -36.47 -0.48 -62.21
C LYS A 437 -36.73 0.09 -60.83
N ILE A 438 -37.99 0.33 -60.48
CA ILE A 438 -38.38 0.77 -59.13
C ILE A 438 -38.39 -0.45 -58.20
N ARG A 439 -37.58 -0.43 -57.16
CA ARG A 439 -37.46 -1.51 -56.17
C ARG A 439 -38.22 -1.23 -54.87
N ALA A 440 -38.38 0.04 -54.50
CA ALA A 440 -39.14 0.47 -53.34
C ALA A 440 -39.58 1.94 -53.47
N GLU A 441 -40.63 2.33 -52.76
CA GLU A 441 -41.12 3.72 -52.73
C GLU A 441 -41.32 4.21 -51.29
N SER A 442 -41.10 5.51 -51.09
CA SER A 442 -41.39 6.23 -49.85
C SER A 442 -42.09 7.55 -50.15
N GLU A 443 -42.64 8.21 -49.13
CA GLU A 443 -43.32 9.51 -49.32
C GLU A 443 -42.44 10.59 -49.96
N LYS A 444 -41.10 10.47 -49.88
CA LYS A 444 -40.16 11.52 -50.31
C LYS A 444 -39.20 11.09 -51.43
N ALA A 445 -39.11 9.80 -51.72
CA ALA A 445 -38.12 9.25 -52.65
C ALA A 445 -38.54 7.87 -53.18
N ARG A 446 -37.94 7.44 -54.28
CA ARG A 446 -38.06 6.10 -54.87
C ARG A 446 -36.69 5.44 -54.99
N LEU A 447 -36.59 4.15 -54.69
CA LEU A 447 -35.38 3.34 -54.87
C LEU A 447 -35.36 2.82 -56.30
N LEU A 448 -34.47 3.36 -57.12
CA LEU A 448 -34.29 2.98 -58.52
C LEU A 448 -33.08 2.06 -58.66
N GLU A 449 -33.22 0.97 -59.39
CA GLU A 449 -32.11 0.16 -59.89
C GLU A 449 -31.77 0.64 -61.29
N ILE A 450 -30.64 1.31 -61.41
CA ILE A 450 -30.18 1.96 -62.62
C ILE A 450 -29.24 1.01 -63.37
N ILE A 451 -29.45 0.87 -64.67
CA ILE A 451 -28.58 0.15 -65.59
C ILE A 451 -27.94 1.20 -66.52
N ASP A 452 -26.62 1.40 -66.38
CA ASP A 452 -25.85 2.35 -67.20
C ASP A 452 -24.59 1.63 -67.70
N GLU A 453 -24.27 1.79 -68.98
CA GLU A 453 -23.14 1.10 -69.63
C GLU A 453 -21.78 1.45 -69.02
N ARG A 454 -21.70 2.55 -68.26
CA ARG A 454 -20.49 2.99 -67.56
C ARG A 454 -20.22 2.24 -66.25
N LEU A 455 -21.20 1.54 -65.71
CA LEU A 455 -21.11 0.86 -64.42
C LEU A 455 -20.89 -0.64 -64.63
N SER A 456 -20.07 -1.25 -63.77
CA SER A 456 -19.75 -2.68 -63.85
C SER A 456 -20.94 -3.61 -63.58
N GLU A 457 -21.94 -3.11 -62.84
CA GLU A 457 -23.17 -3.83 -62.49
C GLU A 457 -24.32 -2.83 -62.22
N PRO A 458 -25.60 -3.26 -62.30
CA PRO A 458 -26.74 -2.42 -61.93
C PRO A 458 -26.64 -1.90 -60.50
N LYS A 459 -26.88 -0.60 -60.27
CA LYS A 459 -26.78 0.03 -58.94
C LYS A 459 -28.13 0.51 -58.43
N GLN A 460 -28.39 0.30 -57.15
CA GLN A 460 -29.60 0.78 -56.47
C GLN A 460 -29.36 2.15 -55.81
N ILE A 461 -30.26 3.10 -56.05
CA ILE A 461 -30.18 4.45 -55.50
C ILE A 461 -31.55 5.01 -55.09
N TRP A 462 -31.62 5.62 -53.92
CA TRP A 462 -32.78 6.44 -53.54
C TRP A 462 -32.73 7.78 -54.26
N VAL A 463 -33.70 8.00 -55.14
CA VAL A 463 -33.88 9.25 -55.88
C VAL A 463 -35.08 9.98 -55.29
N GLY A 464 -34.86 11.21 -54.84
CA GLY A 464 -35.93 12.05 -54.31
C GLY A 464 -36.99 12.33 -55.36
N ASN A 465 -38.26 12.37 -54.96
CA ASN A 465 -39.38 12.61 -55.88
C ASN A 465 -39.26 13.95 -56.63
N PHE A 466 -38.47 14.90 -56.11
CA PHE A 466 -38.19 16.18 -56.77
C PHE A 466 -37.34 16.03 -58.06
N ALA A 467 -36.52 14.98 -58.15
CA ALA A 467 -35.60 14.75 -59.26
C ALA A 467 -36.21 13.90 -60.38
N ILE A 468 -37.31 13.19 -60.10
CA ILE A 468 -38.09 12.40 -61.07
C ILE A 468 -39.23 13.28 -61.59
N LYS A 469 -39.35 13.43 -62.91
CA LYS A 469 -40.42 14.24 -63.53
C LYS A 469 -41.55 13.41 -64.12
N ASP A 470 -41.23 12.31 -64.78
CA ASP A 470 -42.22 11.47 -65.43
C ASP A 470 -41.74 10.01 -65.49
N ILE A 471 -42.68 9.07 -65.60
CA ILE A 471 -42.42 7.64 -65.75
C ILE A 471 -43.33 7.13 -66.87
N SER A 472 -42.73 6.65 -67.96
CA SER A 472 -43.48 6.13 -69.09
C SER A 472 -44.10 4.76 -68.78
N GLU A 473 -45.17 4.41 -69.51
CA GLU A 473 -45.83 3.09 -69.41
C GLU A 473 -44.90 1.92 -69.80
N THR A 474 -43.80 2.20 -70.49
CA THR A 474 -42.77 1.23 -70.89
C THR A 474 -41.67 1.03 -69.83
N GLY A 475 -41.69 1.80 -68.73
CA GLY A 475 -40.73 1.68 -67.62
C GLY A 475 -39.54 2.66 -67.69
N GLU A 476 -39.53 3.61 -68.63
CA GLU A 476 -38.48 4.61 -68.74
C GLU A 476 -38.76 5.78 -67.78
N ILE A 477 -37.73 6.23 -67.06
CA ILE A 477 -37.85 7.27 -66.04
C ILE A 477 -37.21 8.56 -66.53
N SER A 478 -37.97 9.65 -66.58
CA SER A 478 -37.46 10.99 -66.87
C SER A 478 -36.92 11.63 -65.59
N ILE A 479 -35.60 11.78 -65.50
CA ILE A 479 -34.87 12.29 -64.35
C ILE A 479 -34.10 13.56 -64.72
N LEU A 480 -33.88 14.46 -63.76
CA LEU A 480 -33.02 15.63 -63.95
C LEU A 480 -31.62 15.20 -64.42
N SER A 481 -31.21 15.68 -65.60
CA SER A 481 -29.99 15.23 -66.28
C SER A 481 -28.74 15.44 -65.42
N GLU A 482 -28.56 16.64 -64.85
CA GLU A 482 -27.41 16.95 -64.01
C GLU A 482 -27.38 16.08 -62.74
N PHE A 483 -28.55 15.77 -62.16
CA PHE A 483 -28.64 14.92 -60.97
C PHE A 483 -28.24 13.49 -61.30
N TYR A 484 -28.73 12.96 -62.41
CA TYR A 484 -28.37 11.63 -62.89
C TYR A 484 -26.87 11.52 -63.19
N GLU A 485 -26.30 12.45 -63.96
CA GLU A 485 -24.87 12.43 -64.29
C GLU A 485 -23.98 12.53 -63.06
N ASN A 486 -24.34 13.37 -62.09
CA ASN A 486 -23.61 13.43 -60.84
C ASN A 486 -23.66 12.11 -60.07
N LYS A 487 -24.80 11.42 -60.06
CA LYS A 487 -24.93 10.11 -59.40
C LYS A 487 -24.19 8.99 -60.11
N ILE A 488 -24.16 8.95 -61.43
CA ILE A 488 -23.35 7.98 -62.16
C ILE A 488 -21.85 8.22 -61.93
N ARG A 489 -21.41 9.49 -61.97
CA ARG A 489 -20.01 9.83 -61.67
C ARG A 489 -19.61 9.44 -60.24
N GLU A 490 -20.50 9.62 -59.26
CA GLU A 490 -20.29 9.15 -57.88
C GLU A 490 -20.12 7.62 -57.80
N PHE A 491 -20.79 6.86 -58.66
CA PHE A 491 -20.65 5.40 -58.72
C PHE A 491 -19.36 4.97 -59.46
N GLU A 492 -19.05 5.57 -60.60
CA GLU A 492 -17.80 5.32 -61.35
C GLU A 492 -16.55 5.60 -60.49
N ALA A 493 -16.58 6.66 -59.69
CA ALA A 493 -15.51 7.02 -58.78
C ALA A 493 -15.31 5.98 -57.66
N LYS A 494 -16.39 5.31 -57.22
CA LYS A 494 -16.33 4.25 -56.19
C LYS A 494 -15.84 2.91 -56.74
N GLU A 495 -16.15 2.57 -58.00
CA GLU A 495 -15.70 1.31 -58.60
C GLU A 495 -14.19 1.28 -58.88
N ASN A 496 -13.60 2.45 -59.17
CA ASN A 496 -12.17 2.59 -59.45
C ASN A 496 -11.36 3.16 -58.27
N GLU A 497 -11.93 3.08 -57.06
CA GLU A 497 -11.40 3.74 -55.88
C GLU A 497 -10.15 3.03 -55.32
N THR A 498 -9.13 3.82 -54.99
CA THR A 498 -7.95 3.29 -54.30
C THR A 498 -8.27 2.98 -52.84
N LYS A 499 -7.74 1.85 -52.34
CA LYS A 499 -7.86 1.48 -50.92
C LYS A 499 -6.58 1.85 -50.19
N LEU A 500 -6.72 2.63 -49.13
CA LEU A 500 -5.66 2.95 -48.20
C LEU A 500 -5.40 1.73 -47.30
N VAL A 501 -4.13 1.43 -47.05
CA VAL A 501 -3.69 0.30 -46.22
C VAL A 501 -3.19 0.81 -44.89
N PHE A 502 -3.70 0.22 -43.81
CA PHE A 502 -3.34 0.56 -42.44
C PHE A 502 -2.92 -0.69 -41.68
N ASP A 503 -1.63 -0.77 -41.34
CA ASP A 503 -1.08 -1.85 -40.51
C ASP A 503 -1.40 -1.65 -39.01
N GLN A 504 -1.89 -0.47 -38.65
CA GLN A 504 -2.18 -0.10 -37.26
C GLN A 504 -3.63 0.33 -37.08
N TYR A 505 -4.41 -0.50 -36.39
CA TYR A 505 -5.79 -0.21 -36.02
C TYR A 505 -6.18 -0.92 -34.72
N ASP A 506 -7.28 -0.49 -34.10
CA ASP A 506 -7.88 -1.15 -32.94
C ASP A 506 -9.29 -1.64 -33.32
N GLU A 507 -9.65 -2.86 -32.94
CA GLU A 507 -11.03 -3.37 -33.04
C GLU A 507 -11.84 -2.94 -31.80
N VAL A 508 -13.03 -2.40 -32.03
CA VAL A 508 -13.91 -1.87 -31.00
C VAL A 508 -15.31 -2.41 -31.21
N GLU A 509 -15.89 -2.97 -30.16
CA GLU A 509 -17.27 -3.46 -30.16
C GLU A 509 -18.17 -2.43 -29.48
N ASN A 510 -19.23 -2.01 -30.15
CA ASN A 510 -20.27 -1.16 -29.59
C ASN A 510 -21.63 -1.80 -29.78
N TYR A 511 -22.57 -1.49 -28.91
CA TYR A 511 -23.96 -1.90 -29.07
C TYR A 511 -24.82 -0.66 -29.23
N ILE A 512 -25.64 -0.64 -30.29
CA ILE A 512 -26.48 0.49 -30.62
C ILE A 512 -27.95 0.08 -30.58
N GLU A 513 -28.78 1.01 -30.11
CA GLU A 513 -30.23 0.89 -30.18
C GLU A 513 -30.69 1.22 -31.61
N SER A 514 -31.44 0.31 -32.22
CA SER A 514 -31.96 0.47 -33.58
C SER A 514 -33.47 0.22 -33.60
N TYR A 515 -34.24 1.17 -34.13
CA TYR A 515 -35.68 0.99 -34.30
C TYR A 515 -35.97 0.29 -35.63
N VAL A 516 -36.46 -0.94 -35.56
CA VAL A 516 -36.78 -1.78 -36.70
C VAL A 516 -38.27 -1.65 -37.03
N LYS A 517 -38.57 -1.31 -38.29
CA LYS A 517 -39.94 -1.17 -38.80
C LYS A 517 -40.32 -2.35 -39.68
N ASN A 518 -41.49 -2.95 -39.43
CA ASN A 518 -42.14 -3.98 -40.25
C ASN A 518 -41.16 -5.08 -40.75
N SER A 519 -40.50 -5.80 -39.84
CA SER A 519 -39.60 -6.91 -40.21
C SER A 519 -40.14 -8.26 -39.74
N ASP A 520 -39.87 -9.32 -40.51
CA ASP A 520 -40.16 -10.68 -40.09
C ASP A 520 -39.31 -11.06 -38.87
N SER A 521 -39.96 -11.30 -37.74
CA SER A 521 -39.32 -11.45 -36.44
C SER A 521 -40.04 -12.45 -35.55
N ILE A 522 -39.35 -12.88 -34.50
CA ILE A 522 -39.88 -13.82 -33.52
C ILE A 522 -39.89 -13.13 -32.15
N VAL A 523 -41.07 -13.04 -31.55
CA VAL A 523 -41.23 -12.56 -30.17
C VAL A 523 -40.92 -13.70 -29.23
N PHE A 524 -39.91 -13.52 -28.39
CA PHE A 524 -39.61 -14.46 -27.31
C PHE A 524 -40.21 -13.95 -26.01
N THR A 525 -40.90 -14.83 -25.29
CA THR A 525 -41.46 -14.57 -23.96
C THR A 525 -40.74 -15.40 -22.91
N PHE A 526 -40.04 -14.70 -22.01
CA PHE A 526 -39.29 -15.28 -20.91
C PHE A 526 -40.03 -15.06 -19.59
N ASN A 527 -40.19 -16.13 -18.83
CA ASN A 527 -40.71 -16.06 -17.47
C ASN A 527 -39.53 -15.74 -16.53
N ASN A 528 -39.59 -14.58 -15.89
CA ASN A 528 -38.60 -14.14 -14.91
C ASN A 528 -39.32 -13.94 -13.58
N SER A 529 -38.89 -14.64 -12.53
CA SER A 529 -39.52 -14.63 -11.21
C SER A 529 -39.43 -13.28 -10.50
N GLY A 530 -38.44 -12.45 -10.83
CA GLY A 530 -38.25 -11.12 -10.25
C GLY A 530 -39.08 -10.00 -10.91
N LEU A 531 -39.61 -10.22 -12.12
CA LEU A 531 -40.45 -9.25 -12.82
C LEU A 531 -41.95 -9.54 -12.59
N LYS A 532 -42.77 -8.49 -12.44
CA LYS A 532 -44.24 -8.61 -12.37
C LYS A 532 -44.86 -9.03 -13.70
N LYS A 533 -44.18 -8.78 -14.82
CA LYS A 533 -44.62 -9.16 -16.17
C LYS A 533 -43.51 -9.96 -16.86
N PRO A 534 -43.87 -10.99 -17.67
CA PRO A 534 -42.89 -11.70 -18.49
C PRO A 534 -42.08 -10.73 -19.35
N LEU A 535 -40.79 -11.01 -19.52
CA LEU A 535 -39.93 -10.25 -20.43
C LEU A 535 -40.28 -10.66 -21.86
N LYS A 536 -40.56 -9.67 -22.72
CA LYS A 536 -40.88 -9.89 -24.14
C LYS A 536 -40.06 -8.97 -25.02
N PHE A 537 -39.37 -9.55 -25.99
CA PHE A 537 -38.70 -8.80 -27.05
C PHE A 537 -38.60 -9.62 -28.32
N ASN A 538 -38.43 -8.93 -29.45
CA ASN A 538 -38.36 -9.54 -30.77
C ASN A 538 -36.91 -9.72 -31.19
N ILE A 539 -36.63 -10.81 -31.90
CA ILE A 539 -35.35 -11.02 -32.60
C ILE A 539 -35.69 -11.26 -34.07
N LYS A 540 -34.92 -10.66 -34.98
CA LYS A 540 -35.13 -10.85 -36.42
C LYS A 540 -34.83 -12.29 -36.81
N HIS A 541 -35.52 -12.77 -37.84
CA HIS A 541 -35.30 -14.13 -38.34
C HIS A 541 -33.87 -14.36 -38.88
N GLU A 542 -33.20 -13.31 -39.36
CA GLU A 542 -31.82 -13.35 -39.86
C GLU A 542 -30.78 -13.67 -38.78
N ASP A 543 -31.08 -13.38 -37.51
CA ASP A 543 -30.18 -13.60 -36.37
C ASP A 543 -30.36 -15.00 -35.73
N LEU A 544 -31.31 -15.80 -36.20
CA LEU A 544 -31.73 -17.07 -35.59
C LEU A 544 -31.40 -18.27 -36.47
N PHE A 545 -30.87 -19.33 -35.85
CA PHE A 545 -30.64 -20.63 -36.47
C PHE A 545 -31.57 -21.68 -35.86
N LEU A 546 -31.83 -22.77 -36.58
CA LEU A 546 -32.61 -23.90 -36.07
C LEU A 546 -31.69 -25.04 -35.64
N SER A 547 -31.87 -25.51 -34.41
CA SER A 547 -31.25 -26.75 -33.94
C SER A 547 -31.87 -27.98 -34.61
N ALA A 548 -31.19 -29.13 -34.52
CA ALA A 548 -31.70 -30.41 -35.03
C ALA A 548 -33.08 -30.79 -34.47
N ASP A 549 -33.41 -30.31 -33.26
CA ASP A 549 -34.68 -30.55 -32.58
C ASP A 549 -35.75 -29.48 -32.88
N GLY A 550 -35.50 -28.59 -33.83
CA GLY A 550 -36.44 -27.54 -34.27
C GLY A 550 -36.57 -26.34 -33.32
N LYS A 551 -35.71 -26.22 -32.31
CA LYS A 551 -35.66 -25.03 -31.43
C LYS A 551 -34.78 -23.94 -32.04
N TYR A 552 -35.15 -22.68 -31.79
CA TYR A 552 -34.31 -21.53 -32.18
C TYR A 552 -33.03 -21.45 -31.36
N THR A 553 -31.95 -21.13 -32.05
CA THR A 553 -30.60 -20.99 -31.52
C THR A 553 -29.98 -19.71 -32.03
N ILE A 554 -29.02 -19.18 -31.29
CA ILE A 554 -28.36 -17.90 -31.55
C ILE A 554 -26.99 -17.91 -30.89
N GLU A 555 -26.07 -17.08 -31.35
CA GLU A 555 -24.78 -16.89 -30.70
C GLU A 555 -24.96 -16.35 -29.26
N ASN A 556 -24.26 -16.96 -28.30
CA ASN A 556 -24.40 -16.70 -26.86
C ASN A 556 -24.15 -15.24 -26.49
N ASP A 557 -23.10 -14.62 -27.06
CA ASP A 557 -22.78 -13.21 -26.81
C ASP A 557 -23.89 -12.27 -27.28
N ILE A 558 -24.43 -12.52 -28.49
CA ILE A 558 -25.52 -11.74 -29.07
C ILE A 558 -26.78 -11.89 -28.19
N PHE A 559 -27.12 -13.12 -27.81
CA PHE A 559 -28.29 -13.39 -26.99
C PHE A 559 -28.21 -12.77 -25.59
N LYS A 560 -27.10 -12.99 -24.87
CA LYS A 560 -26.91 -12.45 -23.52
C LYS A 560 -27.02 -10.93 -23.53
N HIS A 561 -26.39 -10.27 -24.52
CA HIS A 561 -26.48 -8.83 -24.65
C HIS A 561 -27.91 -8.34 -24.87
N LYS A 562 -28.61 -8.89 -25.88
CA LYS A 562 -30.00 -8.49 -26.20
C LYS A 562 -30.93 -8.74 -25.00
N TYR A 563 -30.81 -9.90 -24.36
CA TYR A 563 -31.59 -10.27 -23.18
C TYR A 563 -31.36 -9.28 -22.02
N GLU A 564 -30.10 -8.99 -21.68
CA GLU A 564 -29.76 -8.09 -20.57
C GLU A 564 -30.27 -6.66 -20.82
N LYS A 565 -30.11 -6.13 -22.04
CA LYS A 565 -30.57 -4.76 -22.37
C LYS A 565 -32.09 -4.63 -22.29
N HIS A 566 -32.83 -5.55 -22.89
CA HIS A 566 -34.30 -5.54 -22.80
C HIS A 566 -34.79 -5.73 -21.36
N LEU A 567 -34.13 -6.60 -20.60
CA LEU A 567 -34.43 -6.82 -19.19
C LEU A 567 -34.21 -5.55 -18.36
N LEU A 568 -33.08 -4.86 -18.57
CA LEU A 568 -32.76 -3.61 -17.86
C LEU A 568 -33.78 -2.51 -18.17
N ASP A 569 -34.23 -2.37 -19.41
CA ASP A 569 -35.22 -1.35 -19.78
C ASP A 569 -36.61 -1.64 -19.23
N GLN A 570 -37.03 -2.91 -19.24
CA GLN A 570 -38.27 -3.31 -18.60
C GLN A 570 -38.20 -3.07 -17.08
N ALA A 571 -37.07 -3.42 -16.46
CA ALA A 571 -36.83 -3.22 -15.04
C ALA A 571 -36.80 -1.72 -14.66
N LYS A 572 -36.19 -0.84 -15.47
CA LYS A 572 -36.23 0.63 -15.25
C LYS A 572 -37.66 1.18 -15.26
N LYS A 573 -38.54 0.63 -16.12
CA LYS A 573 -39.96 1.02 -16.17
C LYS A 573 -40.70 0.51 -14.93
N GLU A 574 -40.42 -0.72 -14.52
CA GLU A 574 -41.12 -1.39 -13.42
C GLU A 574 -40.70 -0.88 -12.03
N PHE A 575 -39.41 -0.60 -11.83
CA PHE A 575 -38.79 -0.10 -10.60
C PHE A 575 -38.39 1.39 -10.74
N SER A 576 -39.25 2.18 -11.39
CA SER A 576 -38.95 3.57 -11.72
C SER A 576 -38.78 4.48 -10.49
N LYS A 577 -39.35 4.12 -9.34
CA LYS A 577 -39.20 4.89 -8.10
C LYS A 577 -37.81 4.65 -7.50
N GLU A 578 -37.41 3.40 -7.41
CA GLU A 578 -36.13 2.94 -6.87
C GLU A 578 -34.97 3.42 -7.75
N PHE A 579 -35.12 3.34 -9.07
CA PHE A 579 -34.15 3.90 -10.02
C PHE A 579 -33.94 5.41 -9.82
N LYS A 580 -35.01 6.17 -9.53
CA LYS A 580 -34.90 7.61 -9.24
C LYS A 580 -34.16 7.89 -7.93
N VAL A 581 -34.36 7.05 -6.90
CA VAL A 581 -33.64 7.16 -5.62
C VAL A 581 -32.14 6.96 -5.85
N ILE A 582 -31.75 5.86 -6.49
CA ILE A 582 -30.35 5.54 -6.82
C ILE A 582 -29.72 6.68 -7.65
N LYS A 583 -30.46 7.18 -8.65
CA LYS A 583 -30.00 8.31 -9.48
C LYS A 583 -29.74 9.58 -8.65
N ASN A 584 -30.61 9.91 -7.70
CA ASN A 584 -30.46 11.09 -6.87
C ASN A 584 -29.30 10.94 -5.88
N GLU A 585 -29.10 9.77 -5.30
CA GLU A 585 -27.97 9.46 -4.42
C GLU A 585 -26.64 9.64 -5.14
N VAL A 586 -26.45 9.00 -6.30
CA VAL A 586 -25.21 9.11 -7.08
C VAL A 586 -24.95 10.55 -7.52
N ASN A 587 -25.98 11.27 -7.94
CA ASN A 587 -25.84 12.67 -8.34
C ASN A 587 -25.44 13.59 -7.18
N THR A 588 -25.84 13.26 -5.95
CA THR A 588 -25.49 14.01 -4.73
C THR A 588 -24.07 13.66 -4.26
N GLU A 589 -23.71 12.38 -4.26
CA GLU A 589 -22.39 11.90 -3.85
C GLU A 589 -21.28 12.33 -4.83
N MET A 590 -21.57 12.35 -6.13
CA MET A 590 -20.59 12.61 -7.18
C MET A 590 -20.77 13.99 -7.83
N LEU A 591 -20.94 15.05 -7.03
CA LEU A 591 -21.27 16.39 -7.55
C LEU A 591 -20.26 16.88 -8.62
N GLU A 592 -18.97 16.70 -8.38
CA GLU A 592 -17.86 17.19 -9.22
C GLU A 592 -17.51 16.29 -10.42
N SER A 593 -18.12 15.10 -10.50
CA SER A 593 -17.83 14.14 -11.58
C SER A 593 -18.57 14.49 -12.87
N LYS A 594 -18.02 14.08 -14.03
CA LYS A 594 -18.71 14.19 -15.32
C LYS A 594 -19.92 13.25 -15.38
N ASP A 595 -20.98 13.65 -16.08
CA ASP A 595 -22.24 12.89 -16.19
C ASP A 595 -22.05 11.43 -16.63
N PHE A 596 -21.14 11.17 -17.57
CA PHE A 596 -20.82 9.80 -18.00
C PHE A 596 -20.34 8.89 -16.85
N ILE A 597 -19.58 9.44 -15.91
CA ILE A 597 -19.09 8.68 -14.74
C ILE A 597 -20.26 8.40 -13.80
N LYS A 598 -21.14 9.39 -13.59
CA LYS A 598 -22.34 9.24 -12.77
C LYS A 598 -23.30 8.21 -13.38
N ASP A 599 -23.55 8.28 -14.68
CA ASP A 599 -24.43 7.34 -15.39
C ASP A 599 -23.92 5.90 -15.28
N LYS A 600 -22.61 5.69 -15.37
CA LYS A 600 -21.99 4.37 -15.19
C LYS A 600 -22.19 3.83 -13.77
N GLU A 601 -22.05 4.68 -12.75
CA GLU A 601 -22.27 4.30 -11.35
C GLU A 601 -23.77 4.06 -11.05
N ILE A 602 -24.67 4.84 -11.64
CA ILE A 602 -26.13 4.63 -11.54
C ILE A 602 -26.51 3.28 -12.13
N GLU A 603 -26.00 2.95 -13.33
CA GLU A 603 -26.28 1.67 -13.97
C GLU A 603 -25.76 0.50 -13.11
N LYS A 604 -24.56 0.64 -12.53
CA LYS A 604 -23.97 -0.36 -11.62
C LYS A 604 -24.84 -0.61 -10.38
N ARG A 605 -25.18 0.45 -9.62
CA ARG A 605 -26.03 0.33 -8.42
C ARG A 605 -27.41 -0.23 -8.74
N PHE A 606 -27.97 0.14 -9.89
CA PHE A 606 -29.25 -0.40 -10.31
C PHE A 606 -29.18 -1.88 -10.69
N LYS A 607 -28.12 -2.35 -11.35
CA LYS A 607 -27.93 -3.78 -11.63
C LYS A 607 -27.84 -4.59 -10.33
N ASN A 608 -27.12 -4.11 -9.33
CA ASN A 608 -27.06 -4.76 -8.01
C ASN A 608 -28.44 -4.86 -7.36
N PHE A 609 -29.22 -3.78 -7.39
CA PHE A 609 -30.60 -3.78 -6.91
C PHE A 609 -31.48 -4.81 -7.64
N LEU A 610 -31.32 -4.98 -8.95
CA LEU A 610 -32.08 -5.95 -9.73
C LEU A 610 -31.72 -7.40 -9.39
N VAL A 611 -30.47 -7.68 -9.03
CA VAL A 611 -30.10 -9.01 -8.53
C VAL A 611 -30.74 -9.27 -7.16
N ASP A 612 -30.73 -8.29 -6.25
CA ASP A 612 -31.40 -8.44 -4.94
C ASP A 612 -32.92 -8.68 -5.07
N LYS A 613 -33.52 -8.30 -6.20
CA LYS A 613 -34.93 -8.58 -6.54
C LYS A 613 -35.14 -9.88 -7.32
N GLY A 614 -34.08 -10.64 -7.60
CA GLY A 614 -34.13 -11.86 -8.41
C GLY A 614 -34.50 -11.61 -9.88
N VAL A 615 -34.32 -10.38 -10.38
CA VAL A 615 -34.61 -9.98 -11.76
C VAL A 615 -33.44 -10.31 -12.68
N LEU A 616 -32.21 -10.00 -12.25
CA LEU A 616 -30.98 -10.43 -12.90
C LEU A 616 -30.45 -11.69 -12.20
N GLN A 617 -29.78 -12.56 -12.94
CA GLN A 617 -29.10 -13.73 -12.36
C GLN A 617 -27.99 -13.29 -11.40
N GLU A 618 -27.67 -14.10 -10.39
CA GLU A 618 -26.58 -13.80 -9.43
C GLU A 618 -25.23 -13.56 -10.13
N ASP A 619 -24.99 -14.17 -11.29
CA ASP A 619 -23.80 -13.93 -12.12
C ASP A 619 -23.70 -12.50 -12.68
N SER A 620 -24.80 -11.74 -12.64
CA SER A 620 -24.86 -10.32 -12.99
C SER A 620 -24.67 -9.39 -11.78
N LYS A 621 -24.60 -9.94 -10.56
CA LYS A 621 -24.16 -9.21 -9.37
C LYS A 621 -22.65 -9.03 -9.47
N ASP A 622 -22.15 -7.89 -9.00
CA ASP A 622 -20.71 -7.73 -8.72
C ASP A 622 -20.23 -8.64 -7.54
N GLU A 623 -21.00 -9.67 -7.15
CA GLU A 623 -20.83 -10.51 -5.95
C GLU A 623 -21.22 -11.96 -6.29
N LYS A 624 -20.26 -12.88 -6.28
CA LYS A 624 -20.39 -14.19 -6.91
C LYS A 624 -19.72 -15.28 -6.09
N TYR A 625 -20.26 -16.48 -6.09
CA TYR A 625 -19.56 -17.69 -5.67
C TYR A 625 -18.98 -17.66 -4.24
N LEU A 626 -19.75 -18.24 -3.32
CA LEU A 626 -19.30 -18.54 -1.97
C LEU A 626 -18.38 -19.76 -2.00
N LEU A 627 -17.07 -19.54 -1.90
CA LEU A 627 -16.11 -20.60 -1.67
C LEU A 627 -15.91 -20.78 -0.17
N ALA A 628 -15.93 -22.03 0.31
CA ALA A 628 -15.56 -22.38 1.68
C ALA A 628 -14.07 -22.09 1.92
N ALA A 629 -13.77 -20.82 2.13
CA ALA A 629 -12.44 -20.27 2.21
C ALA A 629 -12.34 -19.27 3.36
N SER A 630 -11.13 -19.07 3.87
CA SER A 630 -10.84 -18.04 4.87
C SER A 630 -9.65 -17.20 4.44
N VAL A 631 -9.69 -15.89 4.71
CA VAL A 631 -8.54 -15.01 4.48
C VAL A 631 -7.52 -15.26 5.59
N VAL A 632 -6.32 -15.70 5.21
CA VAL A 632 -5.20 -15.94 6.12
C VAL A 632 -4.37 -14.66 6.29
N GLU A 633 -4.12 -13.95 5.20
CA GLU A 633 -3.33 -12.72 5.18
C GLU A 633 -3.69 -11.86 3.96
N THR A 634 -3.61 -10.53 4.09
CA THR A 634 -3.73 -9.60 2.95
C THR A 634 -2.46 -8.73 2.88
N LYS A 635 -1.91 -8.55 1.68
CA LYS A 635 -0.74 -7.73 1.37
C LYS A 635 -0.99 -6.96 0.07
N ASN A 636 -0.99 -5.63 0.13
CA ASN A 636 -1.30 -4.75 -1.02
C ASN A 636 -2.66 -5.13 -1.65
N ASN A 637 -2.73 -5.30 -2.98
CA ASN A 637 -3.92 -5.77 -3.71
C ASN A 637 -3.97 -7.30 -3.83
N SER A 638 -3.43 -8.04 -2.86
CA SER A 638 -3.51 -9.50 -2.87
C SER A 638 -3.87 -10.05 -1.49
N SER A 639 -4.74 -11.06 -1.47
CA SER A 639 -5.17 -11.78 -0.29
C SER A 639 -4.79 -13.26 -0.41
N LEU A 640 -4.13 -13.81 0.60
CA LEU A 640 -3.86 -15.23 0.77
C LEU A 640 -5.10 -15.88 1.35
N ILE A 641 -5.74 -16.76 0.59
CA ILE A 641 -6.93 -17.50 1.02
C ILE A 641 -6.56 -18.96 1.30
N ALA A 642 -7.19 -19.54 2.31
CA ALA A 642 -7.15 -20.96 2.64
C ALA A 642 -8.48 -21.59 2.26
N VAL A 643 -8.44 -22.65 1.46
CA VAL A 643 -9.61 -23.39 0.98
C VAL A 643 -9.49 -24.82 1.46
N LYS A 644 -10.56 -25.42 2.00
CA LYS A 644 -10.59 -26.84 2.34
C LYS A 644 -11.36 -27.60 1.25
N PRO A 645 -10.68 -28.32 0.34
CA PRO A 645 -11.36 -29.08 -0.70
C PRO A 645 -12.06 -30.31 -0.11
N ASP A 646 -13.24 -30.66 -0.60
CA ASP A 646 -14.04 -31.80 -0.08
C ASP A 646 -13.28 -33.15 -0.12
N ASN A 647 -12.32 -33.28 -1.04
CA ASN A 647 -11.51 -34.49 -1.22
C ASN A 647 -10.19 -34.50 -0.41
N ARG A 648 -10.00 -33.58 0.55
CA ARG A 648 -8.80 -33.51 1.40
C ARG A 648 -9.13 -33.09 2.84
N GLU A 649 -8.42 -33.68 3.80
CA GLU A 649 -8.52 -33.25 5.20
C GLU A 649 -7.83 -31.90 5.49
N GLU A 650 -6.84 -31.52 4.65
CA GLU A 650 -6.01 -30.33 4.82
C GLU A 650 -6.42 -29.16 3.91
N GLU A 651 -6.21 -27.94 4.41
CA GLU A 651 -6.44 -26.69 3.68
C GLU A 651 -5.32 -26.38 2.67
N VAL A 652 -5.70 -25.92 1.48
CA VAL A 652 -4.80 -25.44 0.42
C VAL A 652 -4.79 -23.92 0.42
N ARG A 653 -3.60 -23.32 0.37
CA ARG A 653 -3.41 -21.86 0.47
C ARG A 653 -2.86 -21.24 -0.80
N PHE A 654 -3.45 -20.16 -1.30
CA PHE A 654 -2.96 -19.46 -2.48
C PHE A 654 -3.37 -17.98 -2.50
N TRP A 655 -2.61 -17.18 -3.25
CA TRP A 655 -2.85 -15.74 -3.39
C TRP A 655 -3.89 -15.48 -4.47
N VAL A 656 -4.83 -14.60 -4.16
CA VAL A 656 -5.80 -14.03 -5.09
C VAL A 656 -5.68 -12.51 -5.06
N ASN A 657 -6.03 -11.81 -6.13
CA ASN A 657 -6.16 -10.36 -6.07
C ASN A 657 -7.28 -10.00 -5.08
N THR A 658 -7.04 -9.03 -4.19
CA THR A 658 -8.04 -8.60 -3.19
C THR A 658 -9.32 -8.09 -3.86
N ASP A 659 -9.21 -7.48 -5.05
CA ASP A 659 -10.36 -7.03 -5.84
C ASP A 659 -11.25 -8.18 -6.32
N LEU A 660 -10.76 -9.42 -6.30
CA LEU A 660 -11.57 -10.60 -6.60
C LEU A 660 -12.46 -11.01 -5.42
N ILE A 661 -12.15 -10.58 -4.18
CA ILE A 661 -12.95 -10.86 -2.99
C ILE A 661 -13.99 -9.75 -2.83
N THR A 662 -15.26 -10.12 -2.92
CA THR A 662 -16.39 -9.17 -2.97
C THR A 662 -17.10 -9.04 -1.63
N GLY A 663 -16.96 -10.06 -0.77
CA GLY A 663 -17.58 -10.09 0.55
C GLY A 663 -17.13 -11.30 1.38
N LYS A 664 -17.60 -11.37 2.62
CA LYS A 664 -17.33 -12.46 3.56
C LYS A 664 -18.62 -12.88 4.26
N GLU A 665 -18.89 -14.18 4.29
CA GLU A 665 -20.01 -14.78 5.01
C GLU A 665 -19.52 -15.70 6.14
N GLU A 666 -20.43 -16.18 7.01
CA GLU A 666 -20.08 -17.10 8.11
C GLU A 666 -19.42 -18.40 7.64
N LYS A 667 -19.71 -18.85 6.40
CA LYS A 667 -19.23 -20.13 5.85
C LYS A 667 -18.16 -20.01 4.76
N GLY A 668 -17.70 -18.81 4.40
CA GLY A 668 -16.74 -18.65 3.30
C GLY A 668 -16.48 -17.22 2.83
N LEU A 669 -15.78 -17.11 1.69
CA LEU A 669 -15.52 -15.86 0.99
C LEU A 669 -16.31 -15.80 -0.31
N LEU A 670 -16.79 -14.60 -0.64
CA LEU A 670 -17.47 -14.30 -1.89
C LEU A 670 -16.46 -13.76 -2.89
N PHE A 671 -16.54 -14.24 -4.13
CA PHE A 671 -15.65 -13.90 -5.24
C PHE A 671 -16.38 -13.16 -6.39
N ARG A 672 -15.71 -12.90 -7.52
CA ARG A 672 -16.31 -12.31 -8.75
C ARG A 672 -16.44 -13.28 -9.91
N ASN A 673 -15.95 -14.51 -9.81
CA ASN A 673 -15.98 -15.47 -10.91
C ASN A 673 -15.58 -16.86 -10.38
N GLU A 674 -16.50 -17.83 -10.42
CA GLU A 674 -16.23 -19.22 -10.01
C GLU A 674 -15.09 -19.86 -10.83
N LYS A 675 -15.12 -19.71 -12.17
CA LYS A 675 -14.16 -20.34 -13.08
C LYS A 675 -12.74 -19.81 -12.88
N GLU A 676 -12.60 -18.52 -12.60
CA GLU A 676 -11.29 -17.90 -12.33
C GLU A 676 -10.69 -18.39 -11.01
N ILE A 677 -11.53 -18.54 -9.97
CA ILE A 677 -11.11 -19.06 -8.67
C ILE A 677 -10.86 -20.57 -8.71
N GLY A 678 -11.65 -21.33 -9.48
CA GLY A 678 -11.44 -22.75 -9.75
C GLY A 678 -10.08 -23.00 -10.38
N ASN A 679 -9.74 -22.27 -11.45
CA ASN A 679 -8.42 -22.39 -12.09
C ASN A 679 -7.25 -22.07 -11.14
N LEU A 680 -7.40 -21.07 -10.27
CA LEU A 680 -6.38 -20.73 -9.27
C LEU A 680 -6.26 -21.81 -8.19
N LEU A 681 -7.39 -22.42 -7.79
CA LEU A 681 -7.43 -23.54 -6.86
C LEU A 681 -6.78 -24.79 -7.48
N ASP A 682 -7.05 -25.11 -8.74
CA ASP A 682 -6.47 -26.24 -9.45
C ASP A 682 -4.94 -26.11 -9.59
N LYS A 683 -4.45 -24.92 -9.97
CA LYS A 683 -3.00 -24.63 -9.98
C LYS A 683 -2.40 -24.73 -8.58
N ALA A 684 -3.12 -24.31 -7.55
CA ALA A 684 -2.66 -24.45 -6.16
C ALA A 684 -2.64 -25.92 -5.71
N LEU A 685 -3.61 -26.73 -6.13
CA LEU A 685 -3.69 -28.17 -5.87
C LEU A 685 -2.56 -28.92 -6.56
N GLU A 686 -2.27 -28.59 -7.81
CA GLU A 686 -1.16 -29.16 -8.58
C GLU A 686 0.20 -28.79 -7.96
N ARG A 687 0.40 -27.52 -7.63
CA ARG A 687 1.59 -27.06 -6.89
C ARG A 687 1.75 -27.76 -5.54
N ASP A 688 0.67 -27.94 -4.78
CA ASP A 688 0.71 -28.65 -3.50
C ASP A 688 0.94 -30.16 -3.68
N LYS A 689 0.51 -30.74 -4.81
CA LYS A 689 0.81 -32.14 -5.17
C LYS A 689 2.29 -32.32 -5.49
N GLU A 690 2.89 -31.41 -6.27
CA GLU A 690 4.34 -31.38 -6.55
C GLU A 690 5.16 -31.13 -5.28
N ARG A 691 4.73 -30.19 -4.43
CA ARG A 691 5.39 -29.92 -3.14
C ARG A 691 5.34 -31.12 -2.21
N LYS A 692 4.21 -31.83 -2.15
CA LYS A 692 4.07 -33.01 -1.29
C LYS A 692 4.68 -34.29 -1.87
N GLU A 693 5.37 -34.21 -3.00
CA GLU A 693 6.21 -35.30 -3.51
C GLU A 693 7.27 -35.64 -2.44
N ILE A 694 7.27 -36.89 -1.97
CA ILE A 694 8.24 -37.35 -0.98
C ILE A 694 9.47 -37.86 -1.73
N VAL A 695 10.63 -37.28 -1.44
CA VAL A 695 11.90 -37.65 -2.06
C VAL A 695 12.89 -38.17 -1.01
N GLU A 696 13.81 -39.03 -1.46
CA GLU A 696 14.91 -39.54 -0.64
C GLU A 696 15.96 -38.44 -0.44
N ILE A 697 16.36 -38.21 0.81
CA ILE A 697 17.44 -37.29 1.18
C ILE A 697 18.77 -37.97 0.83
N LYS A 698 19.53 -37.36 -0.08
CA LYS A 698 20.90 -37.79 -0.39
C LYS A 698 21.88 -37.00 0.46
N PHE A 699 22.73 -37.69 1.22
CA PHE A 699 23.70 -37.09 2.13
C PHE A 699 24.95 -37.99 2.26
N ASP A 700 26.07 -37.39 2.67
CA ASP A 700 27.34 -38.11 2.89
C ASP A 700 27.47 -38.59 4.33
N SER A 701 27.01 -37.80 5.30
CA SER A 701 27.02 -38.16 6.72
C SER A 701 25.89 -37.49 7.50
N LYS A 702 25.59 -38.01 8.71
CA LYS A 702 24.56 -37.47 9.60
C LYS A 702 24.97 -37.44 11.08
N GLU A 703 24.45 -36.47 11.82
CA GLU A 703 24.53 -36.36 13.29
C GLU A 703 23.13 -36.18 13.90
N ILE A 704 22.98 -36.49 15.19
CA ILE A 704 21.71 -36.32 15.92
C ILE A 704 21.93 -35.38 17.10
N GLU A 705 21.17 -34.28 17.15
CA GLU A 705 21.09 -33.37 18.29
C GLU A 705 19.80 -33.64 19.07
N THR A 706 19.90 -34.16 20.30
CA THR A 706 18.74 -34.36 21.19
C THR A 706 18.60 -33.17 22.14
N LYS A 707 17.38 -32.60 22.24
CA LYS A 707 17.04 -31.58 23.24
C LYS A 707 15.92 -32.05 24.15
N ASP A 708 16.09 -31.83 25.45
CA ASP A 708 15.03 -31.99 26.44
C ASP A 708 14.09 -30.78 26.37
N VAL A 709 12.84 -30.99 25.96
CA VAL A 709 11.80 -29.97 25.81
C VAL A 709 10.63 -30.36 26.71
N LYS A 710 9.97 -29.39 27.36
CA LYS A 710 8.75 -29.69 28.11
C LYS A 710 7.56 -29.74 27.15
N ASN A 711 6.75 -30.80 27.22
CA ASN A 711 5.48 -30.86 26.47
C ASN A 711 4.48 -29.82 27.02
N GLU A 712 3.30 -29.70 26.40
CA GLU A 712 2.26 -28.73 26.79
C GLU A 712 1.73 -28.93 28.23
N GLU A 713 1.98 -30.11 28.80
CA GLU A 713 1.62 -30.52 30.16
C GLU A 713 2.77 -30.35 31.17
N GLY A 714 3.96 -29.93 30.70
CA GLY A 714 5.14 -29.64 31.51
C GLY A 714 6.09 -30.83 31.75
N GLU A 715 5.84 -31.98 31.13
CA GLU A 715 6.65 -33.20 31.22
C GLU A 715 7.86 -33.17 30.27
N PRO A 716 9.00 -33.78 30.66
CA PRO A 716 10.19 -33.82 29.81
C PRO A 716 10.02 -34.76 28.60
N GLU A 717 10.00 -34.19 27.41
CA GLU A 717 9.97 -34.86 26.10
C GLU A 717 11.33 -34.67 25.39
N LYS A 718 11.88 -35.74 24.82
CA LYS A 718 13.11 -35.67 24.02
C LYS A 718 12.76 -35.45 22.56
N LYS A 719 13.18 -34.32 21.98
CA LYS A 719 13.06 -34.07 20.54
C LYS A 719 14.42 -34.20 19.86
N ASN A 720 14.53 -35.13 18.91
CA ASN A 720 15.72 -35.30 18.10
C ASN A 720 15.68 -34.40 16.86
N THR A 721 16.80 -33.79 16.53
CA THR A 721 17.03 -33.06 15.27
C THR A 721 18.19 -33.72 14.54
N TYR A 722 17.93 -34.17 13.31
CA TYR A 722 18.95 -34.75 12.45
C TYR A 722 19.68 -33.62 11.70
N VAL A 723 21.00 -33.72 11.67
CA VAL A 723 21.89 -32.80 10.96
C VAL A 723 22.52 -33.57 9.82
N PHE A 724 22.24 -33.18 8.58
CA PHE A 724 22.76 -33.82 7.38
C PHE A 724 23.92 -32.99 6.80
N TYR A 725 24.93 -33.70 6.31
CA TYR A 725 26.07 -33.14 5.60
C TYR A 725 26.10 -33.72 4.19
N LYS A 726 26.20 -32.86 3.19
CA LYS A 726 26.22 -33.23 1.77
C LYS A 726 27.28 -32.41 1.03
N SER A 727 28.09 -33.04 0.21
CA SER A 727 29.09 -32.39 -0.62
C SER A 727 28.40 -31.76 -1.81
N GLU A 728 28.74 -30.52 -2.11
CA GLU A 728 28.17 -29.77 -3.23
C GLU A 728 29.31 -29.25 -4.10
N ASN A 729 29.15 -29.35 -5.42
CA ASN A 729 30.18 -28.90 -6.35
C ASN A 729 30.43 -27.40 -6.20
N GLY A 730 31.70 -27.01 -6.15
CA GLY A 730 32.12 -25.61 -5.98
C GLY A 730 32.24 -25.13 -4.54
N LEU A 731 31.96 -25.98 -3.54
CA LEU A 731 32.19 -25.71 -2.12
C LEU A 731 33.27 -26.64 -1.54
N GLU A 732 34.17 -26.10 -0.72
CA GLU A 732 35.21 -26.88 -0.02
C GLU A 732 34.65 -27.65 1.18
N ASP A 733 33.77 -27.02 1.95
CA ASP A 733 33.09 -27.64 3.08
C ASP A 733 31.73 -28.21 2.66
N PRO A 734 31.31 -29.38 3.18
CA PRO A 734 29.99 -29.92 2.91
C PRO A 734 28.88 -28.99 3.44
N ILE A 735 27.79 -28.87 2.68
CA ILE A 735 26.62 -28.11 3.11
C ILE A 735 25.96 -28.81 4.30
N LYS A 736 25.58 -28.02 5.30
CA LYS A 736 24.96 -28.48 6.55
C LYS A 736 23.52 -28.01 6.63
N PHE A 737 22.57 -28.94 6.77
CA PHE A 737 21.16 -28.61 6.98
C PHE A 737 20.51 -29.49 8.05
N LYS A 738 19.55 -28.91 8.79
CA LYS A 738 18.89 -29.54 9.95
C LYS A 738 17.44 -29.89 9.64
N ILE A 739 17.00 -31.09 10.03
CA ILE A 739 15.64 -31.58 9.87
C ILE A 739 15.19 -32.23 11.18
N SER A 740 14.02 -31.83 11.67
CA SER A 740 13.43 -32.39 12.89
C SER A 740 12.97 -33.82 12.65
N GLU A 741 13.04 -34.68 13.66
CA GLU A 741 12.56 -36.08 13.57
C GLU A 741 11.09 -36.19 13.14
N SER A 742 10.25 -35.22 13.52
CA SER A 742 8.85 -35.15 13.11
C SER A 742 8.62 -34.80 11.63
N GLU A 743 9.65 -34.31 10.92
CA GLU A 743 9.56 -33.88 9.52
C GLU A 743 10.04 -34.94 8.52
N LEU A 744 10.58 -36.06 9.01
CA LEU A 744 11.23 -37.09 8.21
C LEU A 744 10.57 -38.46 8.41
N THR A 745 10.58 -39.27 7.36
CA THR A 745 10.21 -40.68 7.42
C THR A 745 11.46 -41.51 7.20
N GLU A 746 11.80 -42.38 8.15
CA GLU A 746 12.90 -43.33 8.00
C GLU A 746 12.36 -44.69 7.56
N LYS A 747 12.88 -45.23 6.45
CA LYS A 747 12.60 -46.60 6.00
C LYS A 747 13.91 -47.24 5.58
N GLU A 748 14.25 -48.38 6.20
CA GLU A 748 15.43 -49.18 5.85
C GLU A 748 16.75 -48.37 5.80
N GLY A 749 16.94 -47.44 6.73
CA GLY A 749 18.14 -46.59 6.81
C GLY A 749 18.19 -45.43 5.82
N LYS A 750 17.15 -45.26 4.99
CA LYS A 750 16.95 -44.10 4.10
C LYS A 750 15.99 -43.10 4.72
N PHE A 751 16.26 -41.82 4.49
CA PHE A 751 15.48 -40.71 5.03
C PHE A 751 14.68 -40.04 3.92
N PHE A 752 13.40 -39.80 4.17
CA PHE A 752 12.48 -39.22 3.21
C PHE A 752 11.84 -37.95 3.75
N ILE A 753 11.68 -36.95 2.90
CA ILE A 753 11.05 -35.66 3.21
C ILE A 753 10.32 -35.12 1.97
N GLU A 754 9.37 -34.21 2.17
CA GLU A 754 8.75 -33.44 1.08
C GLU A 754 9.82 -32.67 0.27
N LYS A 755 9.76 -32.79 -1.05
CA LYS A 755 10.72 -32.27 -2.02
C LYS A 755 11.03 -30.79 -1.83
N TYR A 756 10.01 -29.93 -1.74
CA TYR A 756 10.25 -28.50 -1.54
C TYR A 756 10.91 -28.17 -0.19
N LYS A 757 10.65 -28.96 0.87
CA LYS A 757 11.29 -28.76 2.18
C LYS A 757 12.78 -29.09 2.07
N LEU A 758 13.13 -30.15 1.34
CA LEU A 758 14.51 -30.50 1.05
C LEU A 758 15.19 -29.42 0.20
N GLU A 759 14.62 -29.11 -0.96
CA GLU A 759 15.16 -28.09 -1.89
C GLU A 759 15.35 -26.74 -1.21
N HIS A 760 14.38 -26.30 -0.39
CA HIS A 760 14.51 -25.04 0.36
C HIS A 760 15.63 -25.09 1.39
N LYS A 761 15.79 -26.20 2.13
CA LYS A 761 16.86 -26.36 3.13
C LYS A 761 18.23 -26.46 2.45
N GLU A 762 18.35 -27.24 1.37
CA GLU A 762 19.58 -27.36 0.58
C GLU A 762 19.96 -26.02 -0.04
N LYS A 763 19.03 -25.33 -0.70
CA LYS A 763 19.26 -24.00 -1.29
C LYS A 763 19.77 -22.98 -0.27
N ASN A 764 19.21 -22.96 0.94
CA ASN A 764 19.67 -22.09 2.01
C ASN A 764 21.05 -22.50 2.54
N ALA A 765 21.33 -23.81 2.64
CA ALA A 765 22.63 -24.33 3.06
C ALA A 765 23.72 -24.03 2.01
N ILE A 766 23.40 -24.11 0.71
CA ILE A 766 24.27 -23.72 -0.39
C ILE A 766 24.56 -22.23 -0.34
N LYS A 767 23.52 -21.38 -0.21
CA LYS A 767 23.72 -19.92 -0.04
C LYS A 767 24.62 -19.58 1.14
N TYR A 768 24.45 -20.27 2.27
CA TYR A 768 25.32 -20.14 3.43
C TYR A 768 26.75 -20.58 3.14
N GLY A 769 26.93 -21.72 2.46
CA GLY A 769 28.25 -22.22 2.03
C GLY A 769 28.98 -21.24 1.13
N ILE A 770 28.29 -20.71 0.11
CA ILE A 770 28.82 -19.67 -0.79
C ILE A 770 29.26 -18.45 0.02
N SER A 771 28.39 -17.98 0.92
CA SER A 771 28.67 -16.80 1.75
C SER A 771 29.85 -17.00 2.70
N LYS A 772 30.00 -18.21 3.25
CA LYS A 772 31.08 -18.57 4.16
C LYS A 772 32.43 -18.66 3.45
N GLN A 773 32.46 -19.25 2.25
CA GLN A 773 33.69 -19.49 1.50
C GLN A 773 34.13 -18.27 0.68
N TYR A 774 33.19 -17.59 0.03
CA TYR A 774 33.48 -16.51 -0.92
C TYR A 774 33.04 -15.13 -0.42
N GLY A 775 32.43 -15.01 0.76
CA GLY A 775 31.87 -13.74 1.24
C GLY A 775 30.56 -13.38 0.54
N ASN A 776 30.14 -12.12 0.64
CA ASN A 776 28.88 -11.66 0.05
C ASN A 776 29.07 -11.23 -1.41
N VAL A 777 29.45 -12.19 -2.25
CA VAL A 777 29.81 -11.99 -3.66
C VAL A 777 28.72 -11.25 -4.44
N LYS A 778 27.45 -11.54 -4.15
CA LYS A 778 26.33 -10.88 -4.84
C LYS A 778 26.26 -9.38 -4.52
N ASP A 779 26.53 -8.98 -3.28
CA ASP A 779 26.62 -7.57 -2.91
C ASP A 779 27.91 -6.90 -3.40
N GLU A 780 29.01 -7.66 -3.52
CA GLU A 780 30.26 -7.17 -4.12
C GLU A 780 30.05 -6.86 -5.60
N ILE A 781 29.53 -7.81 -6.38
CA ILE A 781 29.17 -7.62 -7.80
C ILE A 781 28.19 -6.45 -7.96
N LYS A 782 27.19 -6.34 -7.07
CA LYS A 782 26.28 -5.20 -7.06
C LYS A 782 27.02 -3.88 -6.91
N ASN A 783 27.93 -3.78 -5.94
CA ASN A 783 28.69 -2.55 -5.68
C ASN A 783 29.67 -2.23 -6.81
N GLU A 784 30.28 -3.24 -7.44
CA GLU A 784 31.12 -3.07 -8.63
C GLU A 784 30.33 -2.51 -9.80
N VAL A 785 29.18 -3.13 -10.13
CA VAL A 785 28.29 -2.66 -11.19
C VAL A 785 27.84 -1.22 -10.91
N TRP A 786 27.48 -0.91 -9.67
CA TRP A 786 27.11 0.46 -9.30
C TRP A 786 28.28 1.45 -9.50
N LYS A 787 29.48 1.09 -9.06
CA LYS A 787 30.68 1.92 -9.22
C LYS A 787 31.05 2.15 -10.67
N GLU A 788 30.97 1.13 -11.52
CA GLU A 788 31.20 1.23 -12.97
C GLU A 788 30.20 2.16 -13.65
N ASN A 789 28.98 2.26 -13.11
CA ASN A 789 27.93 3.15 -13.60
C ASN A 789 27.94 4.54 -12.94
N GLY A 790 29.03 4.89 -12.23
CA GLY A 790 29.25 6.23 -11.69
C GLY A 790 28.63 6.50 -10.31
N PHE A 791 28.13 5.47 -9.63
CA PHE A 791 27.56 5.60 -8.27
C PHE A 791 28.63 5.46 -7.19
N ASP A 792 28.44 6.17 -6.07
CA ASP A 792 29.33 6.10 -4.91
C ASP A 792 28.89 5.00 -3.94
N VAL A 793 29.69 3.94 -3.86
CA VAL A 793 29.44 2.78 -2.99
C VAL A 793 30.38 2.75 -1.78
N SER A 794 31.07 3.85 -1.49
CA SER A 794 31.95 3.94 -0.33
C SER A 794 31.16 3.71 0.96
N LYS A 795 31.73 2.96 1.89
CA LYS A 795 31.12 2.64 3.19
C LYS A 795 31.90 3.27 4.32
N ARG A 796 31.20 3.62 5.41
CA ARG A 796 31.78 4.08 6.67
C ARG A 796 31.09 3.42 7.86
N LYS A 797 31.76 3.43 9.01
CA LYS A 797 31.16 2.94 10.27
C LYS A 797 29.97 3.82 10.68
N LEU A 798 28.96 3.15 11.22
CA LEU A 798 27.78 3.75 11.83
C LEU A 798 28.18 4.60 13.05
N THR A 799 27.57 5.77 13.19
CA THR A 799 27.76 6.68 14.32
C THR A 799 26.44 6.99 15.01
N GLY A 800 26.46 7.61 16.21
CA GLY A 800 25.23 7.99 16.92
C GLY A 800 24.34 8.93 16.12
N LYS A 801 24.93 9.76 15.25
CA LYS A 801 24.21 10.65 14.32
C LYS A 801 23.48 9.92 13.20
N ASP A 802 23.71 8.63 12.98
CA ASP A 802 23.04 7.84 11.95
C ASP A 802 21.83 7.07 12.51
N LEU A 803 21.68 7.08 13.84
CA LEU A 803 20.53 6.52 14.52
C LEU A 803 19.30 7.41 14.29
N MET A 804 18.12 6.84 14.50
CA MET A 804 16.89 7.60 14.65
C MET A 804 16.32 7.28 16.03
N TYR A 805 16.35 8.25 16.93
CA TYR A 805 15.71 8.08 18.23
C TYR A 805 15.01 9.36 18.67
N TYR A 806 13.97 9.18 19.47
CA TYR A 806 13.29 10.28 20.15
C TYR A 806 13.29 9.99 21.64
N SER A 807 13.89 10.89 22.39
CA SER A 807 14.09 10.78 23.82
C SER A 807 13.26 11.83 24.56
N LYS A 808 12.78 11.47 25.74
CA LYS A 808 12.07 12.37 26.64
C LYS A 808 12.51 12.15 28.07
N ILE A 809 12.58 13.23 28.82
CA ILE A 809 12.94 13.21 30.23
C ILE A 809 11.67 13.23 31.07
N GLU A 810 11.55 12.25 31.96
CA GLU A 810 10.51 12.17 32.98
C GLU A 810 11.12 12.50 34.34
N THR A 811 10.39 13.28 35.13
CA THR A 811 10.82 13.79 36.44
C THR A 811 10.14 13.09 37.60
N GLU A 812 9.08 12.32 37.33
CA GLU A 812 8.27 11.63 38.33
C GLU A 812 8.18 10.13 38.06
N ARG A 813 7.98 9.35 39.12
CA ARG A 813 7.68 7.92 39.01
C ARG A 813 6.54 7.56 39.92
N ILE A 814 5.69 6.63 39.47
CA ILE A 814 4.59 6.10 40.28
C ILE A 814 4.83 4.64 40.66
N TYR A 815 4.30 4.24 41.82
CA TYR A 815 4.24 2.84 42.23
C TYR A 815 3.22 2.08 41.38
N LYS A 816 3.69 1.04 40.69
CA LYS A 816 2.85 0.21 39.80
C LYS A 816 2.09 -0.84 40.58
N HIS A 817 0.98 -1.32 40.03
CA HIS A 817 0.19 -2.41 40.61
C HIS A 817 0.97 -3.71 40.81
N THR A 818 2.06 -3.91 40.06
CA THR A 818 2.98 -5.04 40.13
C THR A 818 4.18 -4.83 41.06
N ASP A 819 4.37 -3.62 41.60
CA ASP A 819 5.49 -3.34 42.50
C ASP A 819 5.33 -4.17 43.78
N LYS A 820 6.41 -4.84 44.21
CA LYS A 820 6.34 -5.78 45.36
C LYS A 820 5.82 -5.13 46.64
N SER A 821 6.18 -3.87 46.90
CA SER A 821 5.70 -3.10 48.05
C SER A 821 4.20 -2.79 47.96
N VAL A 822 3.68 -2.51 46.76
CA VAL A 822 2.23 -2.33 46.52
C VAL A 822 1.50 -3.65 46.74
N LEU A 823 2.03 -4.75 46.21
CA LEU A 823 1.44 -6.08 46.39
C LEU A 823 1.37 -6.50 47.86
N ARG A 824 2.38 -6.17 48.67
CA ARG A 824 2.39 -6.44 50.12
C ARG A 824 1.43 -5.52 50.89
N ASN A 825 1.34 -4.25 50.52
CA ASN A 825 0.44 -3.29 51.18
C ASN A 825 -1.04 -3.48 50.79
N ARG A 826 -1.34 -3.95 49.57
CA ARG A 826 -2.71 -4.11 49.05
C ARG A 826 -3.66 -4.88 49.98
N PRO A 827 -3.34 -6.10 50.48
CA PRO A 827 -4.23 -6.81 51.39
C PRO A 827 -4.44 -6.08 52.73
N ILE A 828 -3.39 -5.44 53.25
CA ILE A 828 -3.44 -4.69 54.52
C ILE A 828 -4.33 -3.44 54.36
N LEU A 829 -4.19 -2.71 53.25
CA LEU A 829 -5.02 -1.55 52.93
C LEU A 829 -6.50 -1.93 52.79
N ALA A 830 -6.80 -3.05 52.14
CA ALA A 830 -8.16 -3.55 52.00
C ALA A 830 -8.77 -3.99 53.35
N GLU A 831 -7.98 -4.57 54.25
CA GLU A 831 -8.44 -4.90 55.61
C GLU A 831 -8.71 -3.62 56.43
N ILE A 832 -7.83 -2.61 56.33
CA ILE A 832 -8.02 -1.32 56.97
C ILE A 832 -9.31 -0.63 56.47
N GLU A 833 -9.56 -0.65 55.17
CA GLU A 833 -10.75 -0.04 54.57
C GLU A 833 -12.03 -0.73 55.05
N LYS A 834 -12.05 -2.07 55.07
CA LYS A 834 -13.16 -2.85 55.65
C LYS A 834 -13.42 -2.49 57.11
N LEU A 835 -12.37 -2.42 57.93
CA LEU A 835 -12.48 -2.08 59.36
C LEU A 835 -12.95 -0.64 59.60
N LYS A 836 -12.62 0.29 58.69
CA LYS A 836 -13.09 1.70 58.73
C LYS A 836 -14.57 1.84 58.33
N SER A 837 -15.08 0.96 57.47
CA SER A 837 -16.48 0.97 57.00
C SER A 837 -17.49 0.30 57.94
N ASP A 838 -17.03 -0.26 59.07
CA ASP A 838 -17.87 -0.96 60.05
C ASP A 838 -18.72 0.02 60.87
N LYS A 839 -19.93 -0.39 61.27
CA LYS A 839 -20.97 0.46 61.91
C LYS A 839 -20.59 0.97 63.31
N ASN A 840 -19.50 0.49 63.90
CA ASN A 840 -18.98 0.90 65.21
C ASN A 840 -17.47 1.22 65.15
N PRO A 841 -17.08 2.44 64.73
CA PRO A 841 -15.68 2.79 64.44
C PRO A 841 -14.73 2.72 65.66
N GLY A 842 -15.20 2.97 66.88
CA GLY A 842 -14.35 3.02 68.09
C GLY A 842 -13.77 1.67 68.55
N LYS A 843 -14.30 0.52 68.11
CA LYS A 843 -13.80 -0.80 68.53
C LYS A 843 -12.58 -1.26 67.72
N ASN A 844 -12.41 -0.72 66.50
CA ASN A 844 -11.40 -1.16 65.55
C ASN A 844 -10.16 -0.26 65.52
N GLU A 845 -10.12 0.83 66.28
CA GLU A 845 -9.02 1.83 66.25
C GLU A 845 -7.64 1.22 66.51
N ASN A 846 -7.48 0.41 67.57
CA ASN A 846 -6.21 -0.24 67.89
C ASN A 846 -5.79 -1.26 66.81
N LYS A 847 -6.75 -1.95 66.19
CA LYS A 847 -6.47 -2.91 65.10
C LYS A 847 -6.06 -2.19 63.81
N ILE A 848 -6.74 -1.09 63.48
CA ILE A 848 -6.39 -0.21 62.35
C ILE A 848 -4.99 0.38 62.55
N LYS A 849 -4.65 0.83 63.76
CA LYS A 849 -3.32 1.36 64.08
C LYS A 849 -2.22 0.31 63.85
N ASN A 850 -2.37 -0.89 64.41
CA ASN A 850 -1.41 -1.98 64.22
C ASN A 850 -1.23 -2.38 62.74
N LEU A 851 -2.32 -2.44 61.97
CA LEU A 851 -2.25 -2.72 60.52
C LEU A 851 -1.59 -1.56 59.76
N THR A 852 -1.82 -0.32 60.17
CA THR A 852 -1.21 0.87 59.55
C THR A 852 0.30 0.92 59.77
N ASP A 853 0.78 0.46 60.93
CA ASP A 853 2.21 0.39 61.25
C ASP A 853 2.95 -0.71 60.44
N GLN A 854 2.24 -1.71 59.93
CA GLN A 854 2.79 -2.76 59.05
C GLN A 854 2.92 -2.34 57.59
N LEU A 855 2.32 -1.21 57.19
CA LEU A 855 2.37 -0.73 55.82
C LEU A 855 3.76 -0.22 55.46
N GLU A 856 4.30 -0.68 54.33
CA GLU A 856 5.54 -0.14 53.80
C GLU A 856 5.37 1.30 53.34
N ARG A 857 6.35 2.13 53.67
CA ARG A 857 6.38 3.55 53.34
C ARG A 857 7.55 3.87 52.44
N ASP A 858 7.36 4.88 51.60
CA ASP A 858 8.43 5.42 50.77
C ASP A 858 9.53 6.00 51.66
N LYS A 859 10.79 5.69 51.35
CA LYS A 859 11.93 6.06 52.21
C LYS A 859 12.22 7.56 52.22
N TYR A 860 11.76 8.30 51.22
CA TYR A 860 12.02 9.72 51.06
C TYR A 860 10.81 10.56 51.43
N SER A 861 9.60 10.19 50.98
CA SER A 861 8.39 10.95 51.31
C SER A 861 7.75 10.53 52.64
N GLY A 862 8.03 9.33 53.14
CA GLY A 862 7.38 8.78 54.34
C GLY A 862 5.91 8.38 54.14
N GLU A 863 5.38 8.54 52.92
CA GLU A 863 4.01 8.20 52.56
C GLU A 863 3.82 6.69 52.41
N ILE A 864 2.60 6.21 52.66
CA ILE A 864 2.23 4.81 52.48
C ILE A 864 2.28 4.47 50.99
N ILE A 865 3.01 3.40 50.66
CA ILE A 865 3.13 2.92 49.29
C ILE A 865 1.81 2.28 48.87
N ARG A 866 1.14 2.89 47.88
CA ARG A 866 -0.06 2.37 47.23
C ARG A 866 0.04 2.55 45.72
N GLU A 867 -0.79 1.82 45.00
CA GLU A 867 -0.87 1.93 43.55
C GLU A 867 -1.17 3.38 43.13
N GLY A 868 -0.41 3.90 42.17
CA GLY A 868 -0.53 5.28 41.70
C GLY A 868 0.14 6.34 42.58
N ALA A 869 0.65 6.00 43.77
CA ALA A 869 1.41 6.95 44.59
C ALA A 869 2.73 7.35 43.93
N LYS A 870 3.11 8.63 44.03
CA LYS A 870 4.40 9.14 43.53
C LYS A 870 5.54 8.60 44.42
N LYS A 871 6.63 8.17 43.78
CA LYS A 871 7.87 7.74 44.45
C LYS A 871 8.59 8.98 44.96
N GLY A 872 9.08 8.95 46.20
CA GLY A 872 9.84 10.07 46.75
C GLY A 872 11.27 10.15 46.21
N GLY A 873 11.95 11.27 46.47
CA GLY A 873 13.32 11.52 46.00
C GLY A 873 13.41 12.05 44.57
N LEU A 874 14.62 12.15 44.03
CA LEU A 874 14.86 12.61 42.65
C LEU A 874 14.49 11.47 41.69
N ASN A 875 13.61 11.71 40.73
CA ASN A 875 13.13 10.66 39.81
C ASN A 875 13.46 10.92 38.35
N TYR A 876 14.41 11.81 38.05
CA TYR A 876 14.83 12.08 36.67
C TYR A 876 15.29 10.81 35.96
N HIS A 877 14.71 10.55 34.78
CA HIS A 877 15.08 9.45 33.92
C HIS A 877 14.70 9.72 32.48
N VAL A 878 15.31 8.97 31.55
CA VAL A 878 15.12 9.17 30.12
C VAL A 878 14.45 7.94 29.52
N HIS A 879 13.45 8.19 28.69
CA HIS A 879 12.83 7.23 27.82
C HIS A 879 13.25 7.52 26.38
N THR A 880 14.00 6.60 25.78
CA THR A 880 14.54 6.74 24.43
C THR A 880 13.88 5.72 23.52
N VAL A 881 12.99 6.16 22.64
CA VAL A 881 12.37 5.33 21.61
C VAL A 881 13.31 5.29 20.42
N VAL A 882 13.85 4.11 20.11
CA VAL A 882 14.85 3.93 19.05
C VAL A 882 14.24 3.17 17.89
N SER A 883 14.41 3.70 16.68
CA SER A 883 14.12 2.96 15.45
C SER A 883 15.04 1.73 15.35
N ARG A 884 14.51 0.65 14.80
CA ARG A 884 15.33 -0.51 14.46
C ARG A 884 16.18 -0.29 13.23
N HIS A 885 16.01 0.80 12.49
CA HIS A 885 16.78 1.09 11.28
C HIS A 885 17.45 2.45 11.36
N ASP A 886 18.58 2.58 10.67
CA ASP A 886 19.28 3.86 10.55
C ASP A 886 18.41 4.91 9.83
N LYS A 887 18.72 6.18 10.05
CA LYS A 887 17.99 7.28 9.38
C LYS A 887 18.52 7.62 7.99
N THR A 888 19.67 7.07 7.58
CA THR A 888 20.46 7.58 6.45
C THR A 888 19.96 7.11 5.09
N SER A 889 19.54 5.85 4.97
CA SER A 889 19.16 5.30 3.67
C SER A 889 17.76 5.76 3.21
N LEU A 890 17.68 6.35 2.01
CA LEU A 890 16.42 6.72 1.36
C LEU A 890 15.65 5.49 0.84
N ASN A 891 16.38 4.49 0.36
CA ASN A 891 15.79 3.23 -0.08
C ASN A 891 15.62 2.29 1.13
N PRO A 892 14.41 1.75 1.37
CA PRO A 892 14.18 0.78 2.43
C PRO A 892 15.07 -0.47 2.37
N GLU A 893 15.57 -0.85 1.19
CA GLU A 893 16.45 -2.01 1.01
C GLU A 893 17.88 -1.80 1.52
N ASP A 894 18.35 -0.55 1.60
CA ASP A 894 19.71 -0.24 2.08
C ASP A 894 19.74 0.13 3.57
N LYS A 895 18.58 0.13 4.24
CA LYS A 895 18.48 0.43 5.67
C LYS A 895 19.04 -0.72 6.49
N ILE A 896 19.91 -0.39 7.43
CA ILE A 896 20.57 -1.35 8.29
C ILE A 896 19.78 -1.54 9.58
N SER A 897 19.48 -2.80 9.91
CA SER A 897 18.78 -3.14 11.14
C SER A 897 19.72 -3.14 12.35
N MET A 898 19.40 -2.36 13.37
CA MET A 898 20.17 -2.11 14.59
C MET A 898 19.40 -2.56 15.85
N SER A 899 18.86 -3.78 15.85
CA SER A 899 18.06 -4.26 16.98
C SER A 899 18.92 -4.97 18.02
N PRO A 900 18.80 -4.64 19.33
CA PRO A 900 19.52 -5.33 20.39
C PRO A 900 18.86 -6.67 20.77
N LYS A 901 17.83 -7.11 20.02
CA LYS A 901 16.97 -8.26 20.36
C LYS A 901 17.59 -9.63 20.05
N ALA A 902 18.68 -9.71 19.29
CA ALA A 902 19.30 -10.99 18.90
C ALA A 902 19.83 -11.78 20.11
N ASN A 903 19.45 -13.07 20.22
CA ASN A 903 19.91 -13.95 21.30
C ASN A 903 21.30 -14.57 21.03
N GLN A 904 21.77 -14.52 19.78
CA GLN A 904 23.09 -14.99 19.41
C GLN A 904 24.09 -13.84 19.63
N LYS A 905 25.15 -14.08 20.40
CA LYS A 905 26.11 -13.04 20.82
C LYS A 905 27.26 -12.82 19.83
N ASP A 906 27.52 -13.79 18.95
CA ASP A 906 28.63 -13.79 18.00
C ASP A 906 28.32 -14.54 16.68
N SER A 907 27.06 -14.57 16.24
CA SER A 907 26.77 -15.17 14.93
C SER A 907 27.16 -14.21 13.81
N ILE A 908 27.44 -14.72 12.62
CA ILE A 908 27.75 -13.93 11.42
C ILE A 908 26.55 -14.10 10.48
N MET A 909 26.03 -13.01 9.94
CA MET A 909 24.95 -13.02 8.95
C MET A 909 25.48 -13.60 7.63
N MET A 910 24.57 -13.94 6.70
CA MET A 910 24.93 -14.39 5.35
C MET A 910 25.79 -13.36 4.59
N ASP A 911 25.80 -12.10 5.03
CA ASP A 911 26.59 -11.02 4.44
C ASP A 911 27.98 -10.82 5.08
N GLY A 912 28.38 -11.66 6.04
CA GLY A 912 29.63 -11.51 6.78
C GLY A 912 29.57 -10.56 7.98
N SER A 913 28.43 -9.90 8.24
CA SER A 913 28.28 -8.94 9.34
C SER A 913 28.03 -9.61 10.69
N LYS A 914 28.54 -9.03 11.79
CA LYS A 914 28.31 -9.54 13.15
C LYS A 914 26.84 -9.40 13.57
N VAL A 915 26.23 -10.51 13.93
CA VAL A 915 24.87 -10.65 14.45
C VAL A 915 24.95 -10.91 15.95
N GLY A 916 24.72 -9.85 16.72
CA GLY A 916 24.67 -9.93 18.17
C GLY A 916 24.94 -8.57 18.80
N PHE A 917 24.21 -8.25 19.86
CA PHE A 917 24.44 -7.05 20.66
C PHE A 917 24.55 -7.46 22.12
N ASP A 918 25.73 -7.31 22.73
CA ASP A 918 25.90 -7.65 24.14
C ASP A 918 25.36 -6.54 25.04
N ARG A 919 24.11 -6.71 25.46
CA ARG A 919 23.43 -5.78 26.38
C ARG A 919 24.17 -5.63 27.71
N THR A 920 24.85 -6.68 28.18
CA THR A 920 25.63 -6.67 29.43
C THR A 920 26.77 -5.68 29.31
N GLN A 921 27.53 -5.80 28.22
CA GLN A 921 28.64 -4.91 27.92
C GLN A 921 28.16 -3.49 27.69
N PHE A 922 27.01 -3.30 27.02
CA PHE A 922 26.43 -1.98 26.81
C PHE A 922 26.07 -1.27 28.12
N PHE A 923 25.46 -1.98 29.08
CA PHE A 923 25.14 -1.40 30.38
C PHE A 923 26.39 -1.06 31.20
N GLU A 924 27.46 -1.85 31.10
CA GLU A 924 28.74 -1.51 31.71
C GLU A 924 29.36 -0.26 31.08
N LYS A 925 29.31 -0.14 29.75
CA LYS A 925 29.78 1.03 29.03
C LYS A 925 29.00 2.29 29.40
N MET A 926 27.68 2.19 29.58
CA MET A 926 26.86 3.31 30.08
C MET A 926 27.36 3.84 31.43
N GLU A 927 27.66 2.96 32.40
CA GLU A 927 28.22 3.37 33.70
C GLU A 927 29.55 4.09 33.53
N GLN A 928 30.43 3.58 32.67
CA GLN A 928 31.73 4.22 32.37
C GLN A 928 31.57 5.60 31.71
N VAL A 929 30.61 5.74 30.79
CA VAL A 929 30.30 7.04 30.16
C VAL A 929 29.82 8.01 31.23
N PHE A 930 28.92 7.60 32.13
CA PHE A 930 28.45 8.47 33.21
C PHE A 930 29.59 8.91 34.13
N ASP A 931 30.41 7.95 34.58
CA ASP A 931 31.51 8.19 35.51
C ASP A 931 32.55 9.14 34.90
N LYS A 932 32.84 8.98 33.60
CA LYS A 932 33.75 9.86 32.85
C LYS A 932 33.17 11.26 32.63
N GLU A 933 31.95 11.35 32.12
CA GLU A 933 31.36 12.64 31.69
C GLU A 933 31.00 13.54 32.87
N PHE A 934 30.62 12.95 34.00
CA PHE A 934 30.24 13.69 35.22
C PHE A 934 31.29 13.63 36.33
N GLN A 935 32.43 12.95 36.11
CA GLN A 935 33.46 12.75 37.13
C GLN A 935 32.89 12.11 38.41
N TYR A 936 32.05 11.07 38.26
CA TYR A 936 31.42 10.37 39.37
C TYR A 936 32.30 9.20 39.84
N GLU A 937 32.73 9.25 41.10
CA GLU A 937 33.49 8.16 41.73
C GLU A 937 32.54 7.04 42.20
N ARG A 938 32.24 6.10 41.30
CA ARG A 938 31.30 5.01 41.55
C ARG A 938 31.81 4.01 42.60
N PRO A 939 31.07 3.77 43.69
CA PRO A 939 31.38 2.70 44.64
C PRO A 939 31.27 1.30 44.02
N VAL A 940 32.06 0.35 44.50
CA VAL A 940 32.08 -1.05 43.99
C VAL A 940 30.69 -1.70 44.02
N GLN A 941 29.91 -1.44 45.08
CA GLN A 941 28.56 -2.00 45.25
C GLN A 941 27.54 -1.49 44.23
N GLU A 942 27.85 -0.38 43.54
CA GLU A 942 26.96 0.23 42.54
C GLU A 942 27.23 -0.28 41.12
N HIS A 943 28.34 -0.97 40.88
CA HIS A 943 28.69 -1.49 39.57
C HIS A 943 27.69 -2.54 39.10
N PHE A 944 27.30 -2.46 37.84
CA PHE A 944 26.39 -3.40 37.20
C PHE A 944 26.85 -4.85 37.36
N LYS A 945 28.16 -5.12 37.14
CA LYS A 945 28.75 -6.46 37.34
C LYS A 945 28.48 -7.01 38.73
N TYR A 946 28.77 -6.22 39.77
CA TYR A 946 28.59 -6.61 41.16
C TYR A 946 27.11 -6.95 41.46
N ARG A 947 26.19 -6.06 41.08
CA ARG A 947 24.74 -6.27 41.28
C ARG A 947 24.20 -7.47 40.51
N ASN A 948 24.65 -7.68 39.27
CA ASN A 948 24.21 -8.80 38.45
C ASN A 948 24.72 -10.13 39.03
N THR A 949 25.97 -10.17 39.52
CA THR A 949 26.51 -11.36 40.21
C THR A 949 25.74 -11.69 41.49
N GLU A 950 25.42 -10.70 42.34
CA GLU A 950 24.63 -10.94 43.56
C GLU A 950 23.22 -11.46 43.27
N VAL A 951 22.54 -10.91 42.25
CA VAL A 951 21.20 -11.36 41.85
C VAL A 951 21.23 -12.81 41.35
N ASN A 952 22.23 -13.18 40.56
CA ASN A 952 22.37 -14.55 40.05
C ASN A 952 22.73 -15.55 41.17
N VAL A 953 23.60 -15.16 42.10
CA VAL A 953 23.91 -15.96 43.30
C VAL A 953 22.66 -16.13 44.18
N MET A 954 21.86 -15.08 44.37
CA MET A 954 20.64 -15.14 45.17
C MET A 954 19.53 -15.95 44.49
N LYS A 955 19.40 -15.87 43.15
CA LYS A 955 18.51 -16.75 42.37
C LYS A 955 18.89 -18.22 42.53
N GLY A 956 20.17 -18.55 42.38
CA GLY A 956 20.66 -19.92 42.58
C GLY A 956 20.40 -20.43 44.00
N LYS A 957 20.57 -19.58 45.02
CA LYS A 957 20.21 -19.92 46.41
C LYS A 957 18.71 -20.15 46.58
N VAL A 958 17.85 -19.28 46.06
CA VAL A 958 16.38 -19.43 46.17
C VAL A 958 15.89 -20.67 45.43
N GLU A 959 16.38 -20.93 44.20
CA GLU A 959 16.08 -22.15 43.45
C GLU A 959 16.51 -23.40 44.22
N SER A 960 17.72 -23.40 44.79
CA SER A 960 18.18 -24.52 45.64
C SER A 960 17.34 -24.73 46.89
N MET A 961 16.80 -23.65 47.48
CA MET A 961 15.97 -23.69 48.68
C MET A 961 14.54 -24.17 48.37
N VAL A 962 14.00 -23.79 47.21
CA VAL A 962 12.69 -24.26 46.71
C VAL A 962 12.79 -25.74 46.31
N LEU A 963 13.83 -26.13 45.57
CA LEU A 963 14.13 -27.54 45.27
C LEU A 963 14.33 -28.34 46.55
N GLY A 964 15.03 -27.80 47.56
CA GLY A 964 15.20 -28.43 48.87
C GLY A 964 13.88 -28.64 49.62
N LYS A 965 12.97 -27.65 49.60
CA LYS A 965 11.64 -27.77 50.21
C LYS A 965 10.74 -28.76 49.46
N VAL A 966 10.73 -28.72 48.13
CA VAL A 966 9.97 -29.69 47.31
C VAL A 966 10.50 -31.10 47.53
N LYS A 967 11.83 -31.28 47.59
CA LYS A 967 12.47 -32.57 47.87
C LYS A 967 12.18 -33.08 49.29
N SER A 968 12.13 -32.17 50.27
CA SER A 968 11.71 -32.46 51.65
C SER A 968 10.24 -32.88 51.74
N GLU A 969 9.35 -32.23 50.99
CA GLU A 969 7.91 -32.54 50.96
C GLU A 969 7.65 -33.89 50.27
N ILE A 970 8.39 -34.18 49.20
CA ILE A 970 8.36 -35.47 48.48
C ILE A 970 8.93 -36.59 49.36
N GLN A 971 10.01 -36.37 50.09
CA GLN A 971 10.58 -37.36 51.04
C GLN A 971 9.63 -37.65 52.20
N LYS A 972 8.89 -36.64 52.69
CA LYS A 972 7.92 -36.80 53.78
C LYS A 972 6.68 -37.60 53.37
N ASN A 973 6.30 -37.56 52.09
CA ASN A 973 5.15 -38.27 51.54
C ASN A 973 5.47 -39.68 51.00
N LEU A 974 6.73 -40.02 50.76
CA LEU A 974 7.15 -41.31 50.14
C LEU A 974 7.95 -42.24 51.05
N GLY A 975 8.19 -41.89 52.32
CA GLY A 975 8.74 -42.83 53.32
C GLY A 975 10.15 -43.37 53.02
N LEU A 976 10.99 -42.60 52.33
CA LEU A 976 12.36 -42.98 51.97
C LEU A 976 13.38 -42.16 52.77
N ASN A 977 13.74 -42.66 53.94
CA ASN A 977 14.90 -42.19 54.70
C ASN A 977 16.00 -43.25 54.59
N GLU A 978 16.93 -43.09 53.66
CA GLU A 978 18.32 -43.53 53.84
C GLU A 978 19.23 -42.99 52.73
N LEU A 979 20.46 -42.66 53.14
CA LEU A 979 21.68 -42.29 52.39
C LEU A 979 21.91 -40.81 52.04
N SER A 980 22.63 -40.21 52.96
CA SER A 980 23.36 -38.94 52.95
C SER A 980 24.74 -39.02 52.27
N ASN A 981 25.21 -37.83 51.86
CA ASN A 981 26.61 -37.37 51.77
C ASN A 981 27.39 -37.60 50.47
N HIS A 982 27.67 -36.49 49.77
CA HIS A 982 29.05 -35.97 49.69
C HIS A 982 29.07 -34.46 49.39
N SER A 983 29.97 -33.77 50.07
CA SER A 983 30.18 -32.32 50.09
C SER A 983 31.23 -31.85 49.06
N ALA A 984 31.29 -30.53 48.91
CA ALA A 984 32.41 -29.68 48.50
C ALA A 984 32.46 -29.22 47.03
N VAL A 985 32.08 -27.95 46.82
CA VAL A 985 32.59 -27.14 45.71
C VAL A 985 33.32 -25.94 46.33
N ASN A 986 34.65 -25.96 46.18
CA ASN A 986 35.53 -24.82 46.39
C ASN A 986 35.17 -23.71 45.39
N ILE A 987 34.83 -22.52 45.89
CA ILE A 987 34.77 -21.30 45.06
C ILE A 987 36.06 -20.53 45.29
N ASN A 988 36.93 -20.54 44.29
CA ASN A 988 38.15 -19.75 44.25
C ASN A 988 37.77 -18.33 43.81
N ILE A 989 37.93 -17.33 44.68
CA ILE A 989 37.74 -15.91 44.35
C ILE A 989 39.11 -15.37 43.91
N PRO A 990 39.30 -14.88 42.68
CA PRO A 990 40.52 -14.17 42.32
C PRO A 990 40.53 -12.81 43.02
N THR A 991 41.41 -12.68 44.01
CA THR A 991 41.84 -11.40 44.56
C THR A 991 43.04 -10.92 43.74
N LYS A 992 42.87 -9.84 42.97
CA LYS A 992 43.95 -8.90 42.62
C LYS A 992 43.39 -7.62 42.01
N LEU A 993 43.41 -6.54 42.82
CA LEU A 993 43.35 -5.15 42.35
C LEU A 993 44.69 -4.79 41.67
N PRO A 994 44.70 -3.98 40.59
CA PRO A 994 45.91 -3.35 40.11
C PRO A 994 46.42 -2.33 41.13
N THR A 995 47.71 -2.46 41.45
CA THR A 995 48.46 -1.68 42.43
C THR A 995 49.50 -0.89 41.67
N SER A 996 49.16 0.29 41.15
CA SER A 996 50.15 1.29 40.70
C SER A 996 49.49 2.56 40.18
N ALA A 997 49.88 3.69 40.77
CA ALA A 997 49.51 5.05 40.36
C ALA A 997 50.29 5.57 39.13
N LYS A 998 50.87 4.69 38.29
CA LYS A 998 51.67 5.09 37.11
C LYS A 998 50.93 5.08 35.76
N ASP A 999 49.68 4.64 35.70
CA ASP A 999 48.88 4.71 34.46
C ASP A 999 47.97 5.95 34.39
N VAL A 1000 48.14 6.91 35.30
CA VAL A 1000 47.22 8.05 35.49
C VAL A 1000 47.72 9.39 34.90
N VAL A 1001 48.89 9.46 34.24
CA VAL A 1001 49.35 10.75 33.69
C VAL A 1001 49.82 10.64 32.24
N GLY A 1002 48.86 10.86 31.33
CA GLY A 1002 49.05 11.31 29.95
C GLY A 1002 47.99 12.37 29.65
N LEU A 1003 48.41 13.64 29.60
CA LEU A 1003 47.61 14.86 29.69
C LEU A 1003 46.71 15.15 28.47
N VAL A 1004 45.45 15.49 28.79
CA VAL A 1004 44.67 16.68 28.34
C VAL A 1004 44.20 16.75 26.88
N ASN A 1005 42.91 16.44 26.68
CA ASN A 1005 41.83 17.44 26.50
C ASN A 1005 40.51 16.67 26.33
N LEU A 1006 39.80 16.42 27.42
CA LEU A 1006 38.46 15.83 27.35
C LEU A 1006 37.46 16.92 27.68
N ASN A 1007 36.80 17.43 26.64
CA ASN A 1007 35.54 18.17 26.72
C ASN A 1007 34.50 17.27 27.40
N ASN A 1008 34.52 17.18 28.73
CA ASN A 1008 33.51 16.43 29.47
C ASN A 1008 32.22 17.24 29.52
N ILE A 1009 31.07 16.57 29.68
CA ILE A 1009 29.76 17.26 29.76
C ILE A 1009 29.79 18.40 30.79
N LYS A 1010 30.48 18.20 31.92
CA LYS A 1010 30.67 19.23 32.95
C LYS A 1010 31.31 20.52 32.43
N SER A 1011 32.36 20.46 31.63
CA SER A 1011 33.01 21.65 31.06
C SER A 1011 32.15 22.30 29.97
N GLN A 1012 31.48 21.48 29.15
CA GLN A 1012 30.60 21.95 28.07
C GLN A 1012 29.43 22.79 28.63
N ILE A 1013 28.84 22.39 29.75
CA ILE A 1013 27.68 23.09 30.36
C ILE A 1013 27.98 24.56 30.64
N SER A 1014 29.19 24.90 31.07
CA SER A 1014 29.60 26.28 31.36
C SER A 1014 29.55 27.21 30.12
N GLU A 1015 29.70 26.63 28.92
CA GLU A 1015 29.68 27.34 27.64
C GLU A 1015 28.26 27.42 27.02
N LEU A 1016 27.28 26.72 27.59
CA LEU A 1016 25.92 26.65 27.04
C LEU A 1016 25.07 27.87 27.45
N PRO A 1017 24.24 28.38 26.53
CA PRO A 1017 23.21 29.34 26.89
C PRO A 1017 22.15 28.63 27.75
N ILE A 1018 21.81 29.21 28.90
CA ILE A 1018 20.63 28.82 29.69
C ILE A 1018 19.53 29.82 29.36
N PRO A 1019 18.27 29.41 29.15
CA PRO A 1019 17.20 30.36 28.83
C PRO A 1019 16.88 31.20 30.07
N THR A 1020 17.44 32.42 30.12
CA THR A 1020 17.17 33.42 31.16
C THR A 1020 15.96 34.30 30.81
N SER A 1021 14.96 33.79 30.07
CA SER A 1021 13.80 34.57 29.63
C SER A 1021 12.84 34.88 30.79
N ILE A 1022 13.15 36.00 31.44
CA ILE A 1022 12.44 36.60 32.55
C ILE A 1022 11.24 37.45 32.04
N PRO A 1023 10.01 37.26 32.54
CA PRO A 1023 8.90 38.18 32.31
C PRO A 1023 9.17 39.58 32.89
N LYS A 1024 8.99 40.63 32.08
CA LYS A 1024 9.21 42.03 32.49
C LYS A 1024 8.02 42.56 33.29
N GLY A 1025 8.26 43.02 34.51
CA GLY A 1025 7.27 43.78 35.30
C GLY A 1025 7.55 43.87 36.80
N LYS A 1026 7.93 42.76 37.44
CA LYS A 1026 8.37 42.69 38.86
C LYS A 1026 9.80 42.14 39.03
N ILE A 1027 10.28 41.42 38.02
CA ILE A 1027 11.59 40.75 38.05
C ILE A 1027 12.74 41.73 37.80
N ASP A 1028 12.47 42.90 37.22
CA ASP A 1028 13.46 43.99 37.09
C ASP A 1028 13.87 44.56 38.46
N ALA A 1029 13.02 44.45 39.48
CA ALA A 1029 13.34 44.77 40.87
C ALA A 1029 14.23 43.69 41.52
N ILE A 1030 14.02 42.41 41.15
CA ILE A 1030 14.86 41.27 41.57
C ILE A 1030 16.23 41.35 40.90
N ILE A 1031 16.30 41.67 39.61
CA ILE A 1031 17.55 41.91 38.86
C ILE A 1031 18.31 43.11 39.46
N LYS A 1032 17.61 44.19 39.86
CA LYS A 1032 18.22 45.30 40.60
C LYS A 1032 18.75 44.88 41.97
N ALA A 1033 18.05 44.00 42.70
CA ALA A 1033 18.52 43.45 43.97
C ALA A 1033 19.74 42.52 43.80
N ILE A 1034 19.75 41.66 42.77
CA ILE A 1034 20.88 40.79 42.43
C ILE A 1034 22.08 41.62 41.96
N ASN A 1035 21.88 42.67 41.15
CA ASN A 1035 22.95 43.59 40.74
C ASN A 1035 23.46 44.46 41.91
N TYR A 1036 22.60 44.81 42.88
CA TYR A 1036 22.98 45.47 44.13
C TYR A 1036 23.83 44.56 45.02
N VAL A 1037 23.50 43.26 45.09
CA VAL A 1037 24.32 42.24 45.78
C VAL A 1037 25.63 41.97 45.05
N LYS A 1038 25.65 41.93 43.70
CA LYS A 1038 26.88 41.85 42.90
C LYS A 1038 27.81 43.04 43.16
N LYS A 1039 27.26 44.25 43.29
CA LYS A 1039 28.02 45.45 43.69
C LYS A 1039 28.57 45.36 45.12
N LEU A 1040 27.78 44.87 46.08
CA LEU A 1040 28.21 44.68 47.47
C LEU A 1040 29.33 43.63 47.65
N VAL A 1041 29.39 42.63 46.76
CA VAL A 1041 30.45 41.60 46.75
C VAL A 1041 31.72 42.11 46.05
N VAL A 1042 31.61 43.01 45.08
CA VAL A 1042 32.76 43.65 44.42
C VAL A 1042 33.37 44.79 45.26
N ASP A 1043 32.59 45.50 46.07
CA ASP A 1043 33.06 46.63 46.89
C ASP A 1043 33.67 46.26 48.26
N LYS A 1044 33.63 44.99 48.68
CA LYS A 1044 34.28 44.51 49.91
C LYS A 1044 35.34 43.46 49.62
N GLY A 1045 36.40 43.86 48.93
CA GLY A 1045 37.56 43.02 48.58
C GLY A 1045 38.01 42.07 49.70
N MET A 1046 37.49 40.85 49.67
CA MET A 1046 37.98 39.71 50.44
C MET A 1046 38.28 38.61 49.44
N GLN A 1047 39.58 38.40 49.23
CA GLN A 1047 40.13 37.23 48.57
C GLN A 1047 39.70 35.96 49.32
N ILE A 1048 39.18 34.98 48.58
CA ILE A 1048 39.62 33.58 48.67
C ILE A 1048 39.74 33.06 47.24
#